data_AF-A0A3A4K3Q4-F1
#
_entry.id   AF-A0A3A4K3Q4-F1
#
_cell.length_a   1.000
_cell.length_b   1.000
_cell.length_c   1.000
_cell.angle_alpha   90.00
_cell.angle_beta   90.00
_cell.angle_gamma   90.00
#
_symmetry.space_group_name_H-M   'P 1'
#
loop_
_entity.id
_entity.type
_entity.pdbx_description
1 polymer ?
#
loop_
_entity_poly.entity_id
_entity_poly.type
_entity_poly.pdbx_seq_one_letter_code
_entity_poly.pdbx_strand_id
1 'polypeptide(L)'
;MTGGGAATNSGIDFQHRVGALAMLDVLADIRLMGDDLGGTHIRELRFETADGIDDLVVVTATGMLLVQAKRSINLSSSLESEYSSVLRQFVDQFVRRPAAADTYLLATSNSASRKIRQDLRKLTEAVRLNETGSAANPLSRSEQAVLDTTSDLISRHFTAVAGHSIREHERIEIIRRMRVVNFDIERGGALERAVLVVLASRTTAPPILVWNSLIAFCMSLAKDRLSISVSHLIERMRGYFLEKDAGTTDTAWFPELADDEELASGREVVLAELEDRMLLAELIRFGEDGSRRLRFANDRMELSEGTRLRVLRRTATMVGMTRLLTMNPELIADQEVSVMAINSEEDFDGAPIAREHTELCRVRWQRNPAPLDCLACGRVVSDAQAQLIEIDEEGVDPAVGVVHLACVRPLHRVLGGIANEQFKSYPELKDFDYRAWLRTRPTGQGVFGNSVSVPVVRVGWKPSRHRFAVGDWGVAYELDDGSRNFLRQRGRVQRFSRARAEIAAAEMNASFAAAIDGNDPYCVSARTGEFGTYALLLRQCGAPLLEVVTASPCRLDRATVMAHQTVENFYAPLVVPVDADRGEPFEIAGAVVMLSDPLALADSVANWAAADMDPPPLSTVVLESDDQFDALVASSFLAGMGVLVDPLFDRRGKLVSAGVIENFEALVATVQ
;
A
#
# COMPACT_ATOMS: atom_id res chain seq x y z
N MET A 1 40.57 9.62 -11.27
CA MET A 1 40.11 9.83 -9.88
C MET A 1 38.89 10.76 -9.90
N THR A 2 37.68 10.22 -10.14
CA THR A 2 36.42 11.00 -10.16
C THR A 2 35.19 10.17 -9.70
N GLY A 3 35.37 8.93 -9.24
CA GLY A 3 34.25 8.05 -8.84
C GLY A 3 33.75 8.23 -7.39
N GLY A 4 34.55 8.84 -6.50
CA GLY A 4 34.19 8.97 -5.08
C GLY A 4 33.03 9.94 -4.82
N GLY A 5 33.01 11.10 -5.50
CA GLY A 5 31.99 12.13 -5.25
C GLY A 5 30.57 11.71 -5.66
N ALA A 6 30.42 11.00 -6.78
CA ALA A 6 29.12 10.52 -7.24
C ALA A 6 28.56 9.40 -6.34
N ALA A 7 29.42 8.49 -5.87
CA ALA A 7 29.04 7.42 -4.95
C ALA A 7 28.60 7.98 -3.59
N THR A 8 29.36 8.92 -3.01
CA THR A 8 29.01 9.59 -1.74
C THR A 8 27.70 10.38 -1.87
N ASN A 9 27.50 11.13 -2.95
CA ASN A 9 26.27 11.89 -3.17
C ASN A 9 25.04 10.98 -3.29
N SER A 10 25.19 9.82 -3.94
CA SER A 10 24.10 8.83 -4.04
C SER A 10 23.77 8.13 -2.71
N GLY A 11 24.77 7.91 -1.84
CA GLY A 11 24.56 7.31 -0.52
C GLY A 11 23.81 8.25 0.43
N ILE A 12 24.20 9.52 0.42
CA ILE A 12 23.56 10.59 1.22
C ILE A 12 22.11 10.82 0.76
N ASP A 13 21.84 10.82 -0.54
CA ASP A 13 20.46 10.91 -1.07
C ASP A 13 19.56 9.77 -0.55
N PHE A 14 20.07 8.54 -0.51
CA PHE A 14 19.32 7.39 0.02
C PHE A 14 18.98 7.56 1.52
N GLN A 15 19.94 8.04 2.33
CA GLN A 15 19.70 8.32 3.75
C GLN A 15 18.57 9.34 3.94
N HIS A 16 18.60 10.44 3.18
CA HIS A 16 17.56 11.47 3.26
C HIS A 16 16.20 10.97 2.78
N ARG A 17 16.15 10.07 1.80
CA ARG A 17 14.90 9.41 1.36
C ARG A 17 14.30 8.53 2.45
N VAL A 18 15.11 7.77 3.19
CA VAL A 18 14.65 6.99 4.35
C VAL A 18 14.15 7.94 5.46
N GLY A 19 14.83 9.05 5.69
CA GLY A 19 14.39 10.10 6.60
C GLY A 19 13.04 10.72 6.20
N ALA A 20 12.87 11.03 4.92
CA ALA A 20 11.65 11.61 4.37
C ALA A 20 10.48 10.62 4.46
N LEU A 21 10.75 9.32 4.32
CA LEU A 21 9.76 8.27 4.54
C LEU A 21 9.25 8.27 6.00
N ALA A 22 10.15 8.39 6.98
CA ALA A 22 9.77 8.49 8.39
C ALA A 22 8.97 9.78 8.70
N MET A 23 9.29 10.90 8.02
CA MET A 23 8.47 12.13 8.11
C MET A 23 7.08 11.92 7.51
N LEU A 24 6.98 11.22 6.38
CA LEU A 24 5.71 10.94 5.74
C LEU A 24 4.83 10.01 6.57
N ASP A 25 5.41 9.01 7.23
CA ASP A 25 4.69 8.15 8.19
C ASP A 25 3.97 9.00 9.25
N VAL A 26 4.61 10.06 9.75
CA VAL A 26 4.00 11.03 10.67
C VAL A 26 2.92 11.88 9.99
N LEU A 27 3.24 12.49 8.85
CA LEU A 27 2.37 13.49 8.20
C LEU A 27 1.11 12.87 7.59
N ALA A 28 1.25 11.72 6.95
CA ALA A 28 0.16 11.01 6.28
C ALA A 28 -0.53 9.96 7.17
N ASP A 29 0.02 9.72 8.37
CA ASP A 29 -0.45 8.70 9.32
C ASP A 29 -0.51 7.31 8.68
N ILE A 30 0.63 6.91 8.12
CA ILE A 30 0.82 5.64 7.42
C ILE A 30 2.04 4.92 8.02
N ARG A 31 2.16 3.62 7.75
CA ARG A 31 3.22 2.76 8.30
C ARG A 31 4.09 2.18 7.20
N LEU A 32 4.79 3.03 6.44
CA LEU A 32 5.64 2.58 5.33
C LEU A 32 7.03 2.12 5.79
N MET A 33 7.50 2.52 6.98
CA MET A 33 8.75 2.01 7.57
C MET A 33 8.64 0.56 8.11
N GLY A 34 7.43 -0.02 8.10
CA GLY A 34 7.13 -1.42 8.44
C GLY A 34 6.34 -1.62 9.75
N ASP A 35 5.50 -2.66 9.80
CA ASP A 35 4.64 -3.03 10.95
C ASP A 35 5.41 -3.39 12.23
N ASP A 36 6.70 -3.70 12.07
CA ASP A 36 7.61 -4.16 13.11
C ASP A 36 8.01 -3.07 14.13
N LEU A 37 7.59 -1.82 13.90
CA LEU A 37 7.69 -0.69 14.83
C LEU A 37 6.62 -0.69 15.93
N GLY A 38 5.88 -1.79 16.06
CA GLY A 38 5.13 -2.10 17.28
C GLY A 38 4.03 -1.09 17.62
N GLY A 39 3.33 -0.55 16.61
CA GLY A 39 2.15 0.29 16.83
C GLY A 39 2.42 1.52 17.72
N THR A 40 3.65 2.01 17.77
CA THR A 40 4.02 3.10 18.68
C THR A 40 4.06 4.43 17.96
N HIS A 41 3.33 5.41 18.49
CA HIS A 41 3.30 6.75 17.93
C HIS A 41 4.70 7.37 17.98
N ILE A 42 5.19 7.81 16.81
CA ILE A 42 6.42 8.58 16.67
C ILE A 42 6.25 9.89 17.44
N ARG A 43 7.29 10.31 18.18
CA ARG A 43 7.31 11.55 18.96
C ARG A 43 8.30 12.56 18.42
N GLU A 44 9.44 12.09 17.94
CA GLU A 44 10.55 12.91 17.49
C GLU A 44 11.37 12.15 16.44
N LEU A 45 11.87 12.87 15.45
CA LEU A 45 12.86 12.40 14.48
C LEU A 45 14.16 13.15 14.72
N ARG A 46 15.28 12.44 14.74
CA ARG A 46 16.60 13.05 14.96
C ARG A 46 17.56 12.63 13.85
N PHE A 47 18.28 13.58 13.28
CA PHE A 47 19.15 13.37 12.12
C PHE A 47 20.60 13.67 12.51
N GLU A 48 21.55 12.81 12.12
CA GLU A 48 23.00 13.02 12.36
C GLU A 48 23.32 13.33 13.84
N THR A 49 22.83 12.47 14.75
CA THR A 49 22.78 12.80 16.19
C THR A 49 24.06 12.48 16.96
N ALA A 50 24.11 12.90 18.24
CA ALA A 50 25.15 12.50 19.20
C ALA A 50 24.89 11.14 19.88
N ASP A 51 23.76 10.47 19.59
CA ASP A 51 23.52 9.08 19.98
C ASP A 51 24.50 8.16 19.21
N GLY A 52 24.68 6.91 19.63
CA GLY A 52 25.69 6.02 19.04
C GLY A 52 25.49 5.68 17.56
N ILE A 53 24.36 6.10 16.95
CA ILE A 53 23.96 5.81 15.58
C ILE A 53 23.71 7.13 14.84
N ASP A 54 24.38 7.30 13.69
CA ASP A 54 24.51 8.61 13.04
C ASP A 54 23.28 8.97 12.16
N ASP A 55 22.82 8.08 11.27
CA ASP A 55 21.99 8.52 10.13
C ASP A 55 20.57 9.01 10.53
N LEU A 56 19.79 8.25 11.30
CA LEU A 56 18.43 8.63 11.73
C LEU A 56 18.02 7.91 13.03
N VAL A 57 17.40 8.63 13.96
CA VAL A 57 16.77 8.07 15.16
C VAL A 57 15.29 8.44 15.18
N VAL A 58 14.42 7.43 15.21
CA VAL A 58 12.97 7.59 15.37
C VAL A 58 12.62 7.29 16.82
N VAL A 59 12.18 8.31 17.55
CA VAL A 59 11.82 8.19 18.97
C VAL A 59 10.33 7.89 19.09
N THR A 60 9.99 6.84 19.82
CA THR A 60 8.60 6.42 20.04
C THR A 60 8.24 6.50 21.52
N ALA A 61 7.01 6.12 21.87
CA ALA A 61 6.58 6.03 23.26
C ALA A 61 7.26 4.91 24.07
N THR A 62 7.72 3.83 23.41
CA THR A 62 8.22 2.61 24.06
C THR A 62 9.71 2.37 23.89
N GLY A 63 10.36 3.04 22.94
CA GLY A 63 11.78 2.89 22.66
C GLY A 63 12.25 3.72 21.48
N MET A 64 13.49 3.48 21.05
CA MET A 64 14.06 4.12 19.86
C MET A 64 14.25 3.11 18.74
N LEU A 65 13.93 3.52 17.52
CA LEU A 65 14.42 2.86 16.31
C LEU A 65 15.64 3.65 15.84
N LEU A 66 16.79 3.01 15.86
CA LEU A 66 18.04 3.62 15.42
C LEU A 66 18.42 3.05 14.06
N VAL A 67 18.45 3.93 13.05
CA VAL A 67 18.54 3.56 11.65
C VAL A 67 19.93 3.90 11.12
N GLN A 68 20.57 2.90 10.52
CA GLN A 68 21.74 3.06 9.66
C GLN A 68 21.29 2.80 8.22
N ALA A 69 21.24 3.86 7.41
CA ALA A 69 20.76 3.81 6.05
C ALA A 69 21.95 3.79 5.07
N LYS A 70 22.19 2.62 4.47
CA LYS A 70 23.30 2.38 3.55
C LYS A 70 22.77 1.87 2.22
N ARG A 71 22.80 2.73 1.20
CA ARG A 71 22.34 2.41 -0.17
C ARG A 71 22.91 1.08 -0.67
N SER A 72 24.22 0.90 -0.49
CA SER A 72 24.94 -0.34 -0.79
C SER A 72 25.81 -0.68 0.42
N ILE A 73 25.82 -1.95 0.82
CA ILE A 73 26.68 -2.44 1.90
C ILE A 73 27.08 -3.89 1.65
N ASN A 74 28.33 -4.22 1.96
CA ASN A 74 28.92 -5.53 1.76
C ASN A 74 29.37 -6.12 3.10
N LEU A 75 29.20 -7.43 3.28
CA LEU A 75 29.82 -8.13 4.40
C LEU A 75 31.35 -8.00 4.30
N SER A 76 31.99 -7.64 5.39
CA SER A 76 33.45 -7.50 5.48
C SER A 76 33.90 -7.78 6.91
N SER A 77 35.04 -8.44 7.08
CA SER A 77 35.69 -8.65 8.38
C SER A 77 36.66 -7.54 8.78
N SER A 78 36.91 -6.56 7.89
CA SER A 78 37.80 -5.43 8.15
C SER A 78 37.18 -4.45 9.16
N LEU A 79 37.95 -4.05 10.16
CA LEU A 79 37.53 -3.04 11.16
C LEU A 79 37.28 -1.66 10.54
N GLU A 80 37.93 -1.35 9.43
CA GLU A 80 37.79 -0.09 8.69
C GLU A 80 36.61 -0.09 7.70
N SER A 81 35.89 -1.21 7.59
CA SER A 81 34.78 -1.30 6.65
C SER A 81 33.51 -0.61 7.15
N GLU A 82 32.69 -0.13 6.22
CA GLU A 82 31.39 0.48 6.50
C GLU A 82 30.48 -0.46 7.33
N TYR A 83 30.47 -1.75 7.00
CA TYR A 83 29.75 -2.77 7.76
C TYR A 83 30.23 -2.88 9.21
N SER A 84 31.54 -2.86 9.44
CA SER A 84 32.10 -2.85 10.78
C SER A 84 31.73 -1.58 11.55
N SER A 85 31.70 -0.42 10.88
CA SER A 85 31.27 0.84 11.51
C SER A 85 29.80 0.79 11.95
N VAL A 86 28.90 0.21 11.14
CA VAL A 86 27.49 0.00 11.51
C VAL A 86 27.40 -0.87 12.77
N LEU A 87 28.11 -1.99 12.82
CA LEU A 87 28.10 -2.88 13.99
C LEU A 87 28.67 -2.21 15.23
N ARG A 88 29.74 -1.40 15.09
CA ARG A 88 30.30 -0.61 16.20
C ARG A 88 29.23 0.31 16.81
N GLN A 89 28.49 1.02 15.97
CA GLN A 89 27.42 1.93 16.42
C GLN A 89 26.30 1.18 17.16
N PHE A 90 25.90 0.02 16.67
CA PHE A 90 24.89 -0.83 17.33
C PHE A 90 25.38 -1.32 18.70
N VAL A 91 26.64 -1.73 18.78
CA VAL A 91 27.29 -2.17 20.03
C VAL A 91 27.44 -1.03 21.02
N ASP A 92 27.90 0.15 20.58
CA ASP A 92 28.03 1.35 21.41
C ASP A 92 26.69 1.70 22.07
N GLN A 93 25.61 1.67 21.28
CA GLN A 93 24.26 1.92 21.78
C GLN A 93 23.82 0.85 22.80
N PHE A 94 24.07 -0.43 22.51
CA PHE A 94 23.73 -1.52 23.43
C PHE A 94 24.45 -1.38 24.78
N VAL A 95 25.76 -1.08 24.77
CA VAL A 95 26.54 -0.92 26.00
C VAL A 95 26.05 0.28 26.82
N ARG A 96 25.66 1.38 26.16
CA ARG A 96 25.10 2.55 26.84
C ARG A 96 23.69 2.30 27.41
N ARG A 97 22.87 1.50 26.72
CA ARG A 97 21.44 1.28 27.07
C ARG A 97 21.05 -0.21 26.98
N PRO A 98 21.63 -1.09 27.81
CA PRO A 98 21.45 -2.53 27.67
C PRO A 98 20.02 -3.00 27.97
N ALA A 99 19.29 -2.29 28.84
CA ALA A 99 17.90 -2.63 29.18
C ALA A 99 16.84 -1.94 28.29
N ALA A 100 17.23 -1.11 27.33
CA ALA A 100 16.27 -0.43 26.46
C ALA A 100 15.68 -1.40 25.43
N ALA A 101 14.39 -1.23 25.11
CA ALA A 101 13.73 -1.94 24.01
C ALA A 101 14.08 -1.33 22.63
N ASP A 102 15.30 -0.82 22.49
CA ASP A 102 15.76 -0.16 21.28
C ASP A 102 15.92 -1.18 20.14
N THR A 103 15.55 -0.78 18.93
CA THR A 103 15.70 -1.59 17.71
C THR A 103 16.79 -0.99 16.82
N TYR A 104 17.69 -1.82 16.30
CA TYR A 104 18.77 -1.42 15.41
C TYR A 104 18.43 -1.79 13.97
N LEU A 105 18.17 -0.81 13.12
CA LEU A 105 17.74 -1.02 11.74
C LEU A 105 18.88 -0.73 10.78
N LEU A 106 19.32 -1.74 10.03
CA LEU A 106 20.12 -1.57 8.82
C LEU A 106 19.16 -1.45 7.62
N ALA A 107 18.93 -0.21 7.20
CA ALA A 107 18.15 0.13 6.02
C ALA A 107 19.05 0.11 4.78
N THR A 108 18.67 -0.65 3.76
CA THR A 108 19.49 -0.82 2.56
C THR A 108 18.68 -0.84 1.27
N SER A 109 19.32 -0.78 0.10
CA SER A 109 18.67 -0.89 -1.21
C SER A 109 19.05 -2.21 -1.90
N ASN A 110 18.43 -2.47 -3.06
CA ASN A 110 18.75 -3.63 -3.90
C ASN A 110 20.24 -3.70 -4.29
N SER A 111 20.98 -2.59 -4.16
CA SER A 111 22.42 -2.50 -4.41
C SER A 111 23.30 -3.19 -3.37
N ALA A 112 22.78 -3.51 -2.17
CA ALA A 112 23.57 -4.22 -1.16
C ALA A 112 23.81 -5.70 -1.52
N SER A 113 24.89 -6.26 -0.96
CA SER A 113 25.22 -7.66 -1.18
C SER A 113 24.12 -8.60 -0.69
N ARG A 114 24.01 -9.74 -1.37
CA ARG A 114 23.10 -10.82 -0.99
C ARG A 114 23.36 -11.33 0.44
N LYS A 115 24.63 -11.38 0.87
CA LYS A 115 25.03 -11.73 2.24
C LYS A 115 24.37 -10.84 3.30
N ILE A 116 24.13 -9.57 2.99
CA ILE A 116 23.41 -8.66 3.88
C ILE A 116 21.89 -8.82 3.72
N ARG A 117 21.38 -8.71 2.48
CA ARG A 117 19.92 -8.68 2.23
C ARG A 117 19.19 -9.99 2.54
N GLN A 118 19.88 -11.13 2.44
CA GLN A 118 19.30 -12.46 2.63
C GLN A 118 19.89 -13.16 3.84
N ASP A 119 21.20 -13.43 3.85
CA ASP A 119 21.81 -14.27 4.89
C ASP A 119 21.77 -13.60 6.28
N LEU A 120 22.23 -12.35 6.40
CA LEU A 120 22.18 -11.61 7.67
C LEU A 120 20.73 -11.40 8.12
N ARG A 121 19.83 -11.04 7.20
CA ARG A 121 18.39 -10.90 7.47
C ARG A 121 17.80 -12.19 8.03
N LYS A 122 18.10 -13.34 7.42
CA LYS A 122 17.66 -14.66 7.90
C LYS A 122 18.16 -14.92 9.32
N LEU A 123 19.44 -14.65 9.58
CA LEU A 123 20.07 -14.90 10.86
C LEU A 123 19.44 -14.04 11.98
N THR A 124 19.24 -12.74 11.74
CA THR A 124 18.60 -11.85 12.74
C THR A 124 17.15 -12.23 12.99
N GLU A 125 16.39 -12.58 11.94
CA GLU A 125 15.00 -13.05 12.06
C GLU A 125 14.90 -14.39 12.81
N ALA A 126 15.81 -15.33 12.53
CA ALA A 126 15.85 -16.63 13.20
C ALA A 126 16.12 -16.50 14.69
N VAL A 127 16.98 -15.57 15.11
CA VAL A 127 17.25 -15.29 16.53
C VAL A 127 16.03 -14.67 17.21
N ARG A 128 15.32 -13.77 16.52
CA ARG A 128 14.12 -13.09 17.07
C ARG A 128 12.94 -14.03 17.27
N LEU A 129 12.74 -14.97 16.34
CA LEU A 129 11.64 -15.94 16.38
C LEU A 129 11.86 -17.09 17.37
N ASN A 130 13.07 -17.26 17.91
CA ASN A 130 13.43 -18.35 18.83
C ASN A 130 13.83 -17.81 20.21
N GLU A 131 13.10 -18.20 21.26
CA GLU A 131 13.39 -17.78 22.64
C GLU A 131 14.75 -18.29 23.15
N THR A 132 15.23 -19.45 22.67
CA THR A 132 16.49 -20.08 23.07
C THR A 132 17.67 -19.84 22.12
N GLY A 133 17.52 -18.97 21.12
CA GLY A 133 18.54 -18.71 20.09
C GLY A 133 18.50 -19.74 18.95
N SER A 134 19.01 -19.36 17.78
CA SER A 134 18.87 -20.08 16.50
C SER A 134 19.74 -21.35 16.36
N ALA A 135 20.32 -21.88 17.45
CA ALA A 135 21.35 -22.92 17.42
C ALA A 135 20.91 -24.25 16.78
N ALA A 136 19.61 -24.49 16.62
CA ALA A 136 19.05 -25.70 16.01
C ALA A 136 18.78 -25.57 14.49
N ASN A 137 18.92 -24.39 13.88
CA ASN A 137 18.64 -24.20 12.46
C ASN A 137 19.87 -24.54 11.62
N PRO A 138 19.78 -25.43 10.61
CA PRO A 138 20.90 -25.74 9.74
C PRO A 138 21.32 -24.51 8.93
N LEU A 139 22.58 -24.12 9.05
CA LEU A 139 23.18 -22.99 8.33
C LEU A 139 23.90 -23.45 7.07
N SER A 140 23.78 -22.68 5.99
CA SER A 140 24.64 -22.85 4.80
C SER A 140 26.08 -22.38 5.10
N ARG A 141 27.04 -22.73 4.23
CA ARG A 141 28.43 -22.24 4.35
C ARG A 141 28.49 -20.70 4.32
N SER A 142 27.70 -20.06 3.46
CA SER A 142 27.61 -18.59 3.41
C SER A 142 27.00 -18.01 4.70
N GLU A 143 25.90 -18.60 5.20
CA GLU A 143 25.25 -18.15 6.44
C GLU A 143 26.16 -18.30 7.67
N GLN A 144 26.91 -19.40 7.77
CA GLN A 144 27.89 -19.58 8.84
C GLN A 144 29.00 -18.52 8.75
N ALA A 145 29.53 -18.26 7.56
CA ALA A 145 30.55 -17.22 7.37
C ALA A 145 30.04 -15.82 7.72
N VAL A 146 28.77 -15.50 7.41
CA VAL A 146 28.12 -14.25 7.80
C VAL A 146 27.99 -14.16 9.32
N LEU A 147 27.50 -15.22 9.97
CA LEU A 147 27.35 -15.27 11.42
C LEU A 147 28.69 -15.12 12.14
N ASP A 148 29.72 -15.83 11.70
CA ASP A 148 31.07 -15.80 12.29
C ASP A 148 31.67 -14.40 12.14
N THR A 149 31.59 -13.81 10.94
CA THR A 149 32.11 -12.46 10.68
C THR A 149 31.39 -11.42 11.53
N THR A 150 30.06 -11.49 11.60
CA THR A 150 29.23 -10.58 12.39
C THR A 150 29.56 -10.71 13.88
N SER A 151 29.64 -11.94 14.38
CA SER A 151 29.88 -12.23 15.80
C SER A 151 31.28 -11.81 16.24
N ASP A 152 32.30 -12.02 15.40
CA ASP A 152 33.67 -11.58 15.67
C ASP A 152 33.74 -10.05 15.75
N LEU A 153 33.13 -9.34 14.79
CA LEU A 153 33.08 -7.87 14.81
C LEU A 153 32.33 -7.32 16.02
N ILE A 154 31.14 -7.88 16.35
CA ILE A 154 30.40 -7.51 17.56
C ILE A 154 31.28 -7.70 18.80
N SER A 155 31.98 -8.83 18.90
CA SER A 155 32.83 -9.15 20.06
C SER A 155 33.99 -8.17 20.19
N ARG A 156 34.66 -7.84 19.09
CA ARG A 156 35.77 -6.88 19.08
C ARG A 156 35.31 -5.48 19.49
N HIS A 157 34.22 -4.98 18.91
CA HIS A 157 33.68 -3.67 19.26
C HIS A 157 33.18 -3.64 20.70
N PHE A 158 32.52 -4.71 21.16
CA PHE A 158 32.01 -4.76 22.53
C PHE A 158 33.15 -4.73 23.54
N THR A 159 34.21 -5.51 23.32
CA THR A 159 35.38 -5.48 24.20
C THR A 159 36.10 -4.14 24.18
N ALA A 160 36.17 -3.47 23.03
CA ALA A 160 36.74 -2.13 22.94
C ALA A 160 35.96 -1.09 23.77
N VAL A 161 34.64 -1.24 23.87
CA VAL A 161 33.74 -0.24 24.49
C VAL A 161 33.44 -0.56 25.95
N ALA A 162 33.12 -1.82 26.27
CA ALA A 162 32.77 -2.28 27.62
C ALA A 162 33.99 -2.67 28.47
N GLY A 163 35.17 -2.84 27.86
CA GLY A 163 36.40 -3.22 28.55
C GLY A 163 36.47 -4.68 29.02
N HIS A 164 35.50 -5.52 28.65
CA HIS A 164 35.50 -6.96 28.95
C HIS A 164 35.01 -7.79 27.75
N SER A 165 35.21 -9.12 27.81
CA SER A 165 34.69 -10.02 26.78
C SER A 165 33.16 -10.08 26.81
N ILE A 166 32.55 -10.13 25.62
CA ILE A 166 31.11 -10.27 25.47
C ILE A 166 30.66 -11.69 25.86
N ARG A 167 29.56 -11.81 26.60
CA ARG A 167 28.92 -13.09 26.93
C ARG A 167 27.96 -13.50 25.82
N GLU A 168 27.67 -14.80 25.72
CA GLU A 168 26.78 -15.32 24.67
C GLU A 168 25.40 -14.65 24.66
N HIS A 169 24.78 -14.47 25.83
CA HIS A 169 23.45 -13.84 25.91
C HIS A 169 23.46 -12.36 25.46
N GLU A 170 24.55 -11.63 25.70
CA GLU A 170 24.70 -10.23 25.25
C GLU A 170 24.81 -10.17 23.73
N ARG A 171 25.61 -11.06 23.13
CA ARG A 171 25.72 -11.19 21.67
C ARG A 171 24.37 -11.54 21.04
N ILE A 172 23.68 -12.55 21.60
CA ILE A 172 22.35 -12.95 21.12
C ILE A 172 21.37 -11.78 21.21
N GLU A 173 21.40 -11.01 22.29
CA GLU A 173 20.52 -9.85 22.47
C GLU A 173 20.82 -8.72 21.47
N ILE A 174 22.09 -8.44 21.19
CA ILE A 174 22.47 -7.47 20.15
C ILE A 174 21.94 -7.93 18.78
N ILE A 175 22.16 -9.19 18.40
CA ILE A 175 21.68 -9.75 17.14
C ILE A 175 20.14 -9.77 17.09
N ARG A 176 19.47 -10.03 18.22
CA ARG A 176 18.00 -9.99 18.35
C ARG A 176 17.43 -8.60 18.09
N ARG A 177 18.15 -7.53 18.44
CA ARG A 177 17.74 -6.14 18.20
C ARG A 177 18.02 -5.66 16.78
N MET A 178 18.89 -6.36 16.05
CA MET A 178 19.21 -6.02 14.67
C MET A 178 18.07 -6.41 13.71
N ARG A 179 17.78 -5.52 12.77
CA ARG A 179 16.86 -5.74 11.66
C ARG A 179 17.51 -5.30 10.36
N VAL A 180 17.30 -6.06 9.30
CA VAL A 180 17.74 -5.70 7.94
C VAL A 180 16.52 -5.51 7.07
N VAL A 181 16.32 -4.29 6.57
CA VAL A 181 15.19 -3.93 5.71
C VAL A 181 15.70 -3.36 4.40
N ASN A 182 15.11 -3.84 3.31
CA ASN A 182 15.41 -3.39 1.96
C ASN A 182 14.34 -2.41 1.49
N PHE A 183 14.69 -1.13 1.33
CA PHE A 183 13.82 -0.08 0.83
C PHE A 183 14.09 0.20 -0.65
N ASP A 184 13.07 -0.01 -1.48
CA ASP A 184 13.08 0.37 -2.89
C ASP A 184 12.54 1.80 -3.07
N ILE A 185 13.20 2.75 -2.42
CA ILE A 185 12.82 4.18 -2.32
C ILE A 185 13.67 5.09 -3.23
N GLU A 186 14.58 4.50 -4.02
CA GLU A 186 15.32 5.22 -5.05
C GLU A 186 14.36 5.74 -6.13
N ARG A 187 14.82 6.67 -6.97
CA ARG A 187 13.97 7.29 -7.99
C ARG A 187 13.34 6.22 -8.90
N GLY A 188 12.02 6.22 -9.01
CA GLY A 188 11.25 5.24 -9.79
C GLY A 188 11.13 3.87 -9.10
N GLY A 189 11.55 3.72 -7.85
CA GLY A 189 11.37 2.49 -7.07
C GLY A 189 9.93 2.25 -6.65
N ALA A 190 9.62 1.00 -6.29
CA ALA A 190 8.30 0.56 -5.84
C ALA A 190 7.76 1.38 -4.66
N LEU A 191 8.62 1.67 -3.68
CA LEU A 191 8.20 2.42 -2.50
C LEU A 191 8.08 3.92 -2.79
N GLU A 192 8.91 4.48 -3.69
CA GLU A 192 8.75 5.88 -4.09
C GLU A 192 7.41 6.08 -4.81
N ARG A 193 7.02 5.18 -5.73
CA ARG A 193 5.71 5.26 -6.38
C ARG A 193 4.55 5.17 -5.37
N ALA A 194 4.66 4.28 -4.38
CA ALA A 194 3.66 4.21 -3.31
C ALA A 194 3.57 5.55 -2.54
N VAL A 195 4.71 6.14 -2.19
CA VAL A 195 4.80 7.46 -1.55
C VAL A 195 4.16 8.56 -2.40
N LEU A 196 4.39 8.57 -3.71
CA LEU A 196 3.79 9.57 -4.59
C LEU A 196 2.26 9.46 -4.63
N VAL A 197 1.70 8.24 -4.58
CA VAL A 197 0.25 8.01 -4.46
C VAL A 197 -0.29 8.51 -3.11
N VAL A 198 0.45 8.34 -1.99
CA VAL A 198 0.07 8.95 -0.70
C VAL A 198 0.00 10.47 -0.83
N LEU A 199 1.06 11.06 -1.38
CA LEU A 199 1.17 12.50 -1.45
C LEU A 199 0.09 13.07 -2.39
N ALA A 200 -0.19 12.39 -3.51
CA ALA A 200 -1.32 12.67 -4.38
C ALA A 200 -2.65 12.74 -3.60
N SER A 201 -2.84 11.85 -2.63
CA SER A 201 -4.05 11.80 -1.83
C SER A 201 -4.01 12.68 -0.57
N ARG A 202 -2.95 13.47 -0.31
CA ARG A 202 -2.79 14.21 0.96
C ARG A 202 -2.34 15.67 0.78
N THR A 203 -1.98 16.08 -0.42
CA THR A 203 -1.33 17.36 -0.68
C THR A 203 -2.04 18.13 -1.79
N THR A 204 -2.00 19.45 -1.73
CA THR A 204 -2.53 20.35 -2.77
C THR A 204 -1.50 20.67 -3.85
N ALA A 205 -0.22 20.41 -3.55
CA ALA A 205 0.89 20.60 -4.47
C ALA A 205 1.21 19.30 -5.23
N PRO A 206 1.89 19.39 -6.40
CA PRO A 206 2.32 18.19 -7.12
C PRO A 206 3.12 17.22 -6.22
N PRO A 207 2.77 15.93 -6.14
CA PRO A 207 3.32 14.98 -5.16
C PRO A 207 4.84 14.89 -5.18
N ILE A 208 5.42 14.91 -6.38
CA ILE A 208 6.86 14.83 -6.56
C ILE A 208 7.58 16.06 -5.99
N LEU A 209 6.95 17.24 -5.98
CA LEU A 209 7.53 18.45 -5.41
C LEU A 209 7.49 18.41 -3.89
N VAL A 210 6.39 17.90 -3.30
CA VAL A 210 6.31 17.71 -1.84
C VAL A 210 7.30 16.66 -1.37
N TRP A 211 7.43 15.55 -2.10
CA TRP A 211 8.41 14.52 -1.81
C TRP A 211 9.84 15.05 -1.84
N ASN A 212 10.20 15.78 -2.90
CA ASN A 212 11.51 16.42 -3.00
C ASN A 212 11.74 17.45 -1.89
N SER A 213 10.70 18.16 -1.44
CA SER A 213 10.77 19.12 -0.34
C SER A 213 11.03 18.42 1.00
N LEU A 214 10.41 17.27 1.26
CA LEU A 214 10.70 16.44 2.45
C LEU A 214 12.15 15.94 2.44
N ILE A 215 12.64 15.43 1.31
CA ILE A 215 14.05 14.99 1.15
C ILE A 215 15.01 16.15 1.43
N ALA A 216 14.75 17.32 0.81
CA ALA A 216 15.56 18.52 1.02
C ALA A 216 15.53 19.00 2.48
N PHE A 217 14.39 18.84 3.16
CA PHE A 217 14.26 19.19 4.57
C PHE A 217 15.03 18.23 5.48
N CYS A 218 14.96 16.92 5.24
CA CYS A 218 15.82 15.94 5.91
C CYS A 218 17.31 16.28 5.74
N MET A 219 17.73 16.64 4.53
CA MET A 219 19.09 17.07 4.27
C MET A 219 19.50 18.30 5.10
N SER A 220 18.60 19.28 5.25
CA SER A 220 18.86 20.44 6.10
C SER A 220 19.02 20.06 7.57
N LEU A 221 18.14 19.20 8.10
CA LEU A 221 18.21 18.74 9.48
C LEU A 221 19.48 17.92 9.74
N ALA A 222 19.84 17.02 8.82
CA ALA A 222 21.05 16.21 8.89
C ALA A 222 22.32 17.07 8.89
N LYS A 223 22.41 18.05 7.97
CA LYS A 223 23.56 18.95 7.88
C LYS A 223 23.86 19.66 9.20
N ASP A 224 22.80 20.10 9.88
CA ASP A 224 22.90 20.88 11.13
C ASP A 224 22.77 19.99 12.39
N ARG A 225 22.69 18.66 12.24
CA ARG A 225 22.56 17.67 13.32
C ARG A 225 21.35 17.91 14.24
N LEU A 226 20.22 18.24 13.63
CA LEU A 226 19.01 18.67 14.33
C LEU A 226 18.01 17.53 14.53
N SER A 227 17.14 17.74 15.51
CA SER A 227 15.92 16.96 15.68
C SER A 227 14.67 17.80 15.42
N ILE A 228 13.56 17.12 15.16
CA ILE A 228 12.26 17.73 14.99
C ILE A 228 11.19 16.92 15.72
N SER A 229 10.38 17.60 16.53
CA SER A 229 9.19 16.98 17.13
C SER A 229 8.08 16.86 16.10
N VAL A 230 7.17 15.89 16.31
CA VAL A 230 6.00 15.73 15.44
C VAL A 230 5.20 17.02 15.28
N SER A 231 4.98 17.76 16.37
CA SER A 231 4.24 19.03 16.34
C SER A 231 4.85 20.06 15.38
N HIS A 232 6.18 20.25 15.43
CA HIS A 232 6.87 21.20 14.56
C HIS A 232 6.99 20.69 13.13
N LEU A 233 7.09 19.38 12.91
CA LEU A 233 7.05 18.81 11.56
C LEU A 233 5.70 19.09 10.88
N ILE A 234 4.60 18.85 11.60
CA ILE A 234 3.24 19.15 11.12
C ILE A 234 3.11 20.65 10.83
N GLU A 235 3.53 21.51 11.75
CA GLU A 235 3.49 22.97 11.55
C GLU A 235 4.29 23.41 10.32
N ARG A 236 5.52 22.90 10.16
CA ARG A 236 6.41 23.24 9.05
C ARG A 236 5.85 22.85 7.69
N MET A 237 5.19 21.69 7.62
CA MET A 237 4.68 21.13 6.37
C MET A 237 3.21 21.46 6.11
N ARG A 238 2.52 22.12 7.07
CA ARG A 238 1.07 22.40 7.00
C ARG A 238 0.65 23.01 5.66
N GLY A 239 1.40 23.96 5.12
CA GLY A 239 1.04 24.64 3.87
C GLY A 239 1.08 23.77 2.60
N TYR A 240 1.66 22.57 2.65
CA TYR A 240 1.69 21.62 1.52
C TYR A 240 0.66 20.52 1.64
N PHE A 241 0.22 20.23 2.87
CA PHE A 241 -0.75 19.19 3.16
C PHE A 241 -2.13 19.82 3.26
N LEU A 242 -3.15 19.03 2.91
CA LEU A 242 -4.52 19.43 3.20
C LEU A 242 -4.68 19.57 4.71
N GLU A 243 -5.36 20.64 5.16
CA GLU A 243 -5.54 20.88 6.59
C GLU A 243 -6.20 19.65 7.22
N LYS A 244 -5.53 19.06 8.21
CA LYS A 244 -6.21 18.19 9.18
C LYS A 244 -6.76 19.12 10.24
N ASP A 245 -8.07 19.11 10.46
CA ASP A 245 -8.65 19.71 11.65
C ASP A 245 -7.88 19.23 12.88
N ALA A 246 -7.32 20.19 13.60
CA ALA A 246 -6.42 19.95 14.71
C ALA A 246 -7.21 19.41 15.92
N GLY A 247 -7.43 18.09 15.96
CA GLY A 247 -8.07 17.47 17.13
C GLY A 247 -8.35 15.96 17.08
N THR A 248 -8.15 15.28 15.97
CA THR A 248 -8.76 13.95 15.78
C THR A 248 -7.73 12.81 15.80
N THR A 249 -7.74 12.03 16.88
CA THR A 249 -7.23 10.66 16.90
C THR A 249 -8.03 9.80 15.91
N ASP A 250 -7.34 9.12 14.99
CA ASP A 250 -7.64 7.91 14.18
C ASP A 250 -9.07 7.54 13.70
N THR A 251 -10.13 8.30 14.00
CA THR A 251 -11.53 7.92 13.72
C THR A 251 -12.44 9.09 13.35
N ALA A 252 -11.98 10.35 13.40
CA ALA A 252 -12.81 11.51 13.08
C ALA A 252 -12.38 12.16 11.77
N TRP A 253 -12.54 11.43 10.67
CA TRP A 253 -12.54 12.02 9.34
C TRP A 253 -13.96 12.43 9.00
N PHE A 254 -14.59 13.32 9.78
CA PHE A 254 -15.91 13.83 9.37
C PHE A 254 -15.68 14.65 8.11
N PRO A 255 -16.31 14.32 6.96
CA PRO A 255 -16.07 15.07 5.74
C PRO A 255 -16.48 16.53 5.98
N GLU A 256 -15.65 17.46 5.53
CA GLU A 256 -16.10 18.84 5.40
C GLU A 256 -17.33 18.81 4.49
N LEU A 257 -18.44 19.32 5.02
CA LEU A 257 -19.63 19.50 4.24
C LEU A 257 -19.30 20.56 3.19
N ALA A 258 -19.59 20.24 1.93
CA ALA A 258 -19.52 21.26 0.89
C ALA A 258 -20.37 22.48 1.31
N ASP A 259 -19.86 23.68 1.04
CA ASP A 259 -20.53 24.97 1.24
C ASP A 259 -20.59 25.47 2.72
N ASP A 260 -19.67 25.05 3.60
CA ASP A 260 -19.61 25.47 5.03
C ASP A 260 -20.92 25.20 5.81
N GLU A 261 -21.74 24.24 5.37
CA GLU A 261 -23.03 23.92 5.99
C GLU A 261 -22.84 23.21 7.34
N GLU A 262 -23.54 23.64 8.40
CA GLU A 262 -23.69 22.84 9.62
C GLU A 262 -24.72 21.71 9.41
N LEU A 263 -24.52 20.58 10.10
CA LEU A 263 -25.47 19.47 10.09
C LEU A 263 -26.82 19.88 10.69
N ALA A 264 -27.83 20.03 9.82
CA ALA A 264 -29.21 20.24 10.21
C ALA A 264 -29.91 18.91 10.57
N SER A 265 -30.56 18.87 11.73
CA SER A 265 -31.28 17.68 12.24
C SER A 265 -32.71 17.98 12.63
N GLY A 266 -33.08 19.23 12.88
CA GLY A 266 -34.42 19.64 13.33
C GLY A 266 -35.45 19.64 12.21
N ARG A 267 -35.00 19.71 10.96
CA ARG A 267 -35.85 19.75 9.77
C ARG A 267 -35.64 18.54 8.87
N GLU A 268 -36.62 18.32 8.01
CA GLU A 268 -36.60 17.32 6.95
C GLU A 268 -37.11 17.95 5.67
N VAL A 269 -36.36 17.84 4.58
CA VAL A 269 -36.80 18.27 3.26
C VAL A 269 -37.06 17.05 2.40
N VAL A 270 -38.27 16.95 1.85
CA VAL A 270 -38.74 15.79 1.10
C VAL A 270 -39.27 16.24 -0.25
N LEU A 271 -38.79 15.60 -1.32
CA LEU A 271 -39.45 15.58 -2.61
C LEU A 271 -40.30 14.31 -2.69
N ALA A 272 -41.60 14.45 -2.90
CA ALA A 272 -42.55 13.35 -2.92
C ALA A 272 -43.58 13.50 -4.06
N GLU A 273 -44.16 12.38 -4.47
CA GLU A 273 -45.29 12.36 -5.41
C GLU A 273 -46.58 12.76 -4.69
N LEU A 274 -47.35 13.67 -5.29
CA LEU A 274 -48.66 14.11 -4.83
C LEU A 274 -49.64 14.16 -6.01
N GLU A 275 -50.37 13.07 -6.23
CA GLU A 275 -51.31 12.92 -7.36
C GLU A 275 -50.62 13.20 -8.71
N ASP A 276 -51.04 14.24 -9.44
CA ASP A 276 -50.53 14.61 -10.77
C ASP A 276 -49.36 15.63 -10.71
N ARG A 277 -48.82 15.91 -9.52
CA ARG A 277 -47.75 16.88 -9.29
C ARG A 277 -46.73 16.38 -8.27
N MET A 278 -45.63 17.10 -8.14
CA MET A 278 -44.64 16.86 -7.07
C MET A 278 -44.84 17.82 -5.91
N LEU A 279 -44.56 17.33 -4.71
CA LEU A 279 -44.50 18.10 -3.48
C LEU A 279 -43.05 18.19 -3.03
N LEU A 280 -42.54 19.41 -2.91
CA LEU A 280 -41.30 19.73 -2.23
C LEU A 280 -41.67 20.35 -0.87
N ALA A 281 -41.50 19.59 0.21
CA ALA A 281 -41.92 19.99 1.55
C ALA A 281 -40.73 20.07 2.52
N GLU A 282 -40.63 21.19 3.26
CA GLU A 282 -39.80 21.33 4.46
C GLU A 282 -40.69 21.08 5.69
N LEU A 283 -40.29 20.13 6.54
CA LEU A 283 -41.09 19.59 7.64
C LEU A 283 -40.28 19.59 8.95
N ILE A 284 -40.97 19.77 10.08
CA ILE A 284 -40.38 19.67 11.42
C ILE A 284 -40.21 18.19 11.78
N ARG A 285 -39.01 17.80 12.21
CA ARG A 285 -38.68 16.39 12.43
C ARG A 285 -39.10 15.86 13.81
N PHE A 286 -39.05 16.72 14.84
CA PHE A 286 -39.29 16.36 16.24
C PHE A 286 -40.51 17.09 16.85
N GLY A 287 -41.25 16.39 17.71
CA GLY A 287 -42.21 16.97 18.65
C GLY A 287 -41.52 17.66 19.82
N GLU A 288 -42.29 18.43 20.60
CA GLU A 288 -41.78 19.07 21.83
C GLU A 288 -41.34 18.03 22.87
N ASP A 289 -41.92 16.82 22.83
CA ASP A 289 -41.58 15.67 23.67
C ASP A 289 -40.40 14.84 23.14
N GLY A 290 -39.79 15.28 22.03
CA GLY A 290 -38.70 14.56 21.35
C GLY A 290 -39.16 13.39 20.48
N SER A 291 -40.47 13.14 20.36
CA SER A 291 -40.98 12.10 19.45
C SER A 291 -40.75 12.48 17.99
N ARG A 292 -40.53 11.46 17.14
CA ARG A 292 -40.40 11.68 15.69
C ARG A 292 -41.78 11.92 15.07
N ARG A 293 -41.92 13.02 14.32
CA ARG A 293 -43.18 13.37 13.65
C ARG A 293 -43.41 12.61 12.35
N LEU A 294 -42.34 12.09 11.75
CA LEU A 294 -42.30 11.45 10.45
C LEU A 294 -41.77 10.02 10.60
N ARG A 295 -42.33 9.08 9.82
CA ARG A 295 -41.81 7.71 9.70
C ARG A 295 -41.54 7.38 8.24
N PHE A 296 -40.47 6.62 8.00
CA PHE A 296 -40.04 6.26 6.65
C PHE A 296 -39.91 4.75 6.52
N ALA A 297 -40.58 4.18 5.53
CA ALA A 297 -40.51 2.75 5.21
C ALA A 297 -40.97 2.50 3.77
N ASN A 298 -40.34 1.55 3.08
CA ASN A 298 -40.77 1.07 1.75
C ASN A 298 -40.97 2.22 0.73
N ASP A 299 -39.98 3.10 0.59
CA ASP A 299 -40.01 4.30 -0.26
C ASP A 299 -41.16 5.28 0.03
N ARG A 300 -41.72 5.24 1.24
CA ARG A 300 -42.83 6.11 1.65
C ARG A 300 -42.54 6.84 2.95
N MET A 301 -43.06 8.05 3.03
CA MET A 301 -43.16 8.84 4.25
C MET A 301 -44.58 8.74 4.79
N GLU A 302 -44.72 8.49 6.09
CA GLU A 302 -45.98 8.54 6.82
C GLU A 302 -45.99 9.79 7.73
N LEU A 303 -46.98 10.64 7.51
CA LEU A 303 -47.26 11.80 8.36
C LEU A 303 -48.01 11.36 9.63
N SER A 304 -47.99 12.20 10.66
CA SER A 304 -48.63 11.92 11.95
C SER A 304 -50.14 11.65 11.85
N GLU A 305 -50.79 12.15 10.80
CA GLU A 305 -52.21 11.98 10.50
C GLU A 305 -52.52 10.71 9.69
N GLY A 306 -51.50 9.89 9.37
CA GLY A 306 -51.62 8.61 8.66
C GLY A 306 -51.50 8.70 7.13
N THR A 307 -51.41 9.90 6.56
CA THR A 307 -51.17 10.11 5.13
C THR A 307 -49.82 9.53 4.71
N ARG A 308 -49.80 8.78 3.61
CA ARG A 308 -48.60 8.14 3.06
C ARG A 308 -48.28 8.68 1.67
N LEU A 309 -47.09 9.25 1.51
CA LEU A 309 -46.60 9.79 0.24
C LEU A 309 -45.40 8.99 -0.24
N ARG A 310 -45.29 8.76 -1.55
CA ARG A 310 -44.09 8.13 -2.14
C ARG A 310 -42.99 9.17 -2.19
N VAL A 311 -41.85 8.83 -1.61
CA VAL A 311 -40.68 9.71 -1.54
C VAL A 311 -39.83 9.48 -2.77
N LEU A 312 -39.34 10.57 -3.35
CA LEU A 312 -38.37 10.55 -4.44
C LEU A 312 -36.97 10.88 -3.90
N ARG A 313 -36.84 11.88 -3.02
CA ARG A 313 -35.59 12.28 -2.37
C ARG A 313 -35.83 12.89 -0.98
N ARG A 314 -34.84 12.76 -0.10
CA ARG A 314 -34.77 13.38 1.23
C ARG A 314 -33.45 14.11 1.44
N THR A 315 -33.50 15.31 2.00
CA THR A 315 -32.31 16.06 2.40
C THR A 315 -32.52 16.74 3.75
N ALA A 316 -31.44 17.08 4.43
CA ALA A 316 -31.48 17.81 5.69
C ALA A 316 -31.90 19.27 5.53
N THR A 317 -31.57 19.88 4.39
CA THR A 317 -31.80 21.30 4.10
C THR A 317 -32.34 21.50 2.69
N MET A 318 -32.97 22.66 2.45
CA MET A 318 -33.43 23.06 1.12
C MET A 318 -32.27 23.33 0.15
N VAL A 319 -31.15 23.83 0.67
CA VAL A 319 -29.91 24.01 -0.11
C VAL A 319 -29.41 22.66 -0.62
N GLY A 320 -29.35 21.66 0.25
CA GLY A 320 -29.00 20.29 -0.12
C GLY A 320 -29.93 19.69 -1.18
N MET A 321 -31.24 19.92 -1.06
CA MET A 321 -32.21 19.48 -2.09
C MET A 321 -31.95 20.16 -3.43
N THR A 322 -31.74 21.48 -3.42
CA THR A 322 -31.48 22.26 -4.62
C THR A 322 -30.22 21.79 -5.34
N ARG A 323 -29.15 21.53 -4.58
CA ARG A 323 -27.91 20.94 -5.09
C ARG A 323 -28.17 19.58 -5.76
N LEU A 324 -28.90 18.69 -5.09
CA LEU A 324 -29.20 17.36 -5.61
C LEU A 324 -30.06 17.38 -6.87
N LEU A 325 -31.05 18.29 -6.94
CA LEU A 325 -31.88 18.51 -8.12
C LEU A 325 -31.09 19.12 -9.28
N THR A 326 -30.13 19.99 -9.00
CA THR A 326 -29.21 20.53 -10.02
C THR A 326 -28.34 19.43 -10.62
N MET A 327 -27.93 18.45 -9.81
CA MET A 327 -27.14 17.30 -10.25
C MET A 327 -27.98 16.22 -10.96
N ASN A 328 -29.29 16.19 -10.74
CA ASN A 328 -30.23 15.20 -11.30
C ASN A 328 -31.51 15.90 -11.82
N PRO A 329 -31.42 16.75 -12.87
CA PRO A 329 -32.55 17.55 -13.34
C PRO A 329 -33.74 16.70 -13.80
N GLU A 330 -33.50 15.46 -14.22
CA GLU A 330 -34.52 14.50 -14.62
C GLU A 330 -35.50 14.12 -13.51
N LEU A 331 -35.15 14.32 -12.23
CA LEU A 331 -36.05 14.06 -11.10
C LEU A 331 -37.31 14.93 -11.12
N ILE A 332 -37.25 16.09 -11.76
CA ILE A 332 -38.35 17.06 -11.81
C ILE A 332 -38.87 17.35 -13.23
N ALA A 333 -38.42 16.56 -14.22
CA ALA A 333 -38.62 16.75 -15.67
C ALA A 333 -40.03 17.26 -16.06
N ASP A 334 -40.15 18.57 -16.30
CA ASP A 334 -41.34 19.32 -16.74
C ASP A 334 -42.63 19.15 -15.92
N GLN A 335 -42.52 18.65 -14.68
CA GLN A 335 -43.67 18.52 -13.79
C GLN A 335 -43.85 19.77 -12.91
N GLU A 336 -45.11 20.05 -12.57
CA GLU A 336 -45.42 21.11 -11.61
C GLU A 336 -44.96 20.68 -10.20
N VAL A 337 -44.11 21.51 -9.59
CA VAL A 337 -43.61 21.29 -8.22
C VAL A 337 -44.29 22.28 -7.28
N SER A 338 -45.10 21.77 -6.36
CA SER A 338 -45.66 22.55 -5.25
C SER A 338 -44.67 22.62 -4.10
N VAL A 339 -44.31 23.83 -3.68
CA VAL A 339 -43.36 24.06 -2.58
C VAL A 339 -44.12 24.38 -1.30
N MET A 340 -43.85 23.63 -0.24
CA MET A 340 -44.35 23.84 1.11
C MET A 340 -43.18 24.08 2.05
N ALA A 341 -43.01 25.31 2.51
CA ALA A 341 -42.00 25.66 3.50
C ALA A 341 -42.59 25.71 4.91
N ILE A 342 -41.74 25.59 5.94
CA ILE A 342 -42.17 25.84 7.31
C ILE A 342 -42.44 27.33 7.47
N ASN A 343 -43.68 27.69 7.79
CA ASN A 343 -44.07 29.08 8.05
C ASN A 343 -43.82 29.46 9.51
N SER A 344 -42.55 29.46 9.92
CA SER A 344 -42.09 29.84 11.27
C SER A 344 -40.70 30.47 11.23
N GLU A 345 -40.43 31.39 12.14
CA GLU A 345 -39.10 31.98 12.37
C GLU A 345 -38.30 31.21 13.43
N GLU A 346 -38.86 30.12 13.98
CA GLU A 346 -38.23 29.32 15.02
C GLU A 346 -37.02 28.53 14.48
N ASP A 347 -35.94 28.48 15.27
CA ASP A 347 -34.75 27.70 14.97
C ASP A 347 -34.92 26.24 15.42
N PHE A 348 -35.48 25.42 14.54
CA PHE A 348 -35.69 23.99 14.81
C PHE A 348 -34.39 23.20 14.91
N ASP A 349 -33.30 23.64 14.27
CA ASP A 349 -32.00 22.97 14.32
C ASP A 349 -31.23 23.30 15.61
N GLY A 350 -31.48 24.48 16.18
CA GLY A 350 -30.99 24.89 17.50
C GLY A 350 -31.68 24.22 18.69
N ALA A 351 -32.81 23.54 18.49
CA ALA A 351 -33.55 22.86 19.55
C ALA A 351 -32.70 21.79 20.26
N PRO A 352 -32.83 21.58 21.59
CA PRO A 352 -32.01 20.61 22.32
C PRO A 352 -32.02 19.20 21.72
N ILE A 353 -33.19 18.71 21.30
CA ILE A 353 -33.33 17.39 20.69
C ILE A 353 -32.65 17.30 19.32
N ALA A 354 -32.70 18.37 18.52
CA ALA A 354 -32.03 18.42 17.23
C ALA A 354 -30.50 18.41 17.39
N ARG A 355 -29.98 19.17 18.37
CA ARG A 355 -28.56 19.15 18.72
C ARG A 355 -28.09 17.79 19.21
N GLU A 356 -28.87 17.14 20.09
CA GLU A 356 -28.57 15.78 20.55
C GLU A 356 -28.54 14.79 19.37
N HIS A 357 -29.48 14.89 18.44
CA HIS A 357 -29.51 14.04 17.25
C HIS A 357 -28.34 14.32 16.29
N THR A 358 -27.93 15.58 16.14
CA THR A 358 -26.72 15.95 15.39
C THR A 358 -25.48 15.31 16.01
N GLU A 359 -25.32 15.37 17.34
CA GLU A 359 -24.21 14.69 18.02
C GLU A 359 -24.27 13.17 17.86
N LEU A 360 -25.46 12.57 17.89
CA LEU A 360 -25.64 11.15 17.60
C LEU A 360 -25.16 10.79 16.19
N CYS A 361 -25.46 11.63 15.18
CA CYS A 361 -24.98 11.43 13.82
C CYS A 361 -23.45 11.51 13.74
N ARG A 362 -22.83 12.49 14.44
CA ARG A 362 -21.36 12.60 14.54
C ARG A 362 -20.73 11.36 15.18
N VAL A 363 -21.30 10.87 16.28
CA VAL A 363 -20.82 9.65 16.96
C VAL A 363 -20.94 8.42 16.06
N ARG A 364 -22.05 8.27 15.32
CA ARG A 364 -22.24 7.16 14.37
C ARG A 364 -21.21 7.19 13.26
N TRP A 365 -20.96 8.36 12.68
CA TRP A 365 -19.90 8.54 11.70
C TRP A 365 -18.53 8.14 12.26
N GLN A 366 -18.16 8.66 13.43
CA GLN A 366 -16.87 8.38 14.07
C GLN A 366 -16.67 6.90 14.42
N ARG A 367 -17.77 6.17 14.63
CA ARG A 367 -17.74 4.73 14.90
C ARG A 367 -17.84 3.88 13.63
N ASN A 368 -18.01 4.48 12.45
CA ASN A 368 -18.04 3.74 11.20
C ASN A 368 -16.63 3.18 10.92
N PRO A 369 -16.44 1.84 10.89
CA PRO A 369 -15.12 1.24 10.65
C PRO A 369 -14.63 1.46 9.21
N ALA A 370 -15.53 1.79 8.28
CA ALA A 370 -15.26 1.98 6.87
C ALA A 370 -15.87 3.30 6.36
N PRO A 371 -15.32 4.46 6.76
CA PRO A 371 -15.91 5.77 6.51
C PRO A 371 -15.95 6.17 5.02
N LEU A 372 -15.17 5.52 4.16
CA LEU A 372 -15.20 5.74 2.72
C LEU A 372 -15.97 4.66 1.95
N ASP A 373 -16.51 3.65 2.62
CA ASP A 373 -17.29 2.64 1.92
C ASP A 373 -18.71 3.16 1.75
N CYS A 374 -19.22 3.08 0.53
CA CYS A 374 -20.58 3.48 0.21
C CYS A 374 -21.56 2.62 1.00
N LEU A 375 -22.37 3.25 1.87
CA LEU A 375 -23.36 2.53 2.69
C LEU A 375 -24.38 1.73 1.87
N ALA A 376 -24.55 2.07 0.59
CA ALA A 376 -25.53 1.45 -0.29
C ALA A 376 -24.99 0.26 -1.09
N CYS A 377 -23.77 0.35 -1.63
CA CYS A 377 -23.19 -0.66 -2.51
C CYS A 377 -21.96 -1.37 -1.93
N GLY A 378 -21.39 -0.85 -0.83
CA GLY A 378 -20.19 -1.39 -0.19
C GLY A 378 -18.88 -1.12 -0.93
N ARG A 379 -18.89 -0.39 -2.05
CA ARG A 379 -17.67 0.00 -2.78
C ARG A 379 -17.05 1.26 -2.18
N VAL A 380 -15.74 1.39 -2.29
CA VAL A 380 -15.00 2.58 -1.87
C VAL A 380 -15.48 3.80 -2.66
N VAL A 381 -15.53 4.94 -1.97
CA VAL A 381 -15.90 6.24 -2.50
C VAL A 381 -14.65 7.12 -2.55
N SER A 382 -14.24 7.48 -3.77
CA SER A 382 -13.24 8.53 -4.00
C SER A 382 -13.70 9.48 -5.10
N ASP A 383 -14.90 10.02 -4.92
CA ASP A 383 -15.57 10.91 -5.85
C ASP A 383 -15.97 12.20 -5.12
N ALA A 384 -15.62 13.36 -5.69
CA ALA A 384 -15.97 14.68 -5.16
C ALA A 384 -17.49 14.94 -5.16
N GLN A 385 -18.28 14.14 -5.89
CA GLN A 385 -19.74 14.24 -5.95
C GLN A 385 -20.47 13.35 -4.94
N ALA A 386 -19.74 12.62 -4.09
CA ALA A 386 -20.33 11.76 -3.09
C ALA A 386 -21.13 12.53 -2.03
N GLN A 387 -22.16 11.87 -1.50
CA GLN A 387 -23.09 12.44 -0.53
C GLN A 387 -22.87 11.82 0.84
N LEU A 388 -22.86 12.64 1.89
CA LEU A 388 -23.02 12.20 3.26
C LEU A 388 -24.51 11.99 3.54
N ILE A 389 -24.87 10.81 4.03
CA ILE A 389 -26.26 10.46 4.33
C ILE A 389 -26.44 9.97 5.75
N GLU A 390 -27.67 10.08 6.21
CA GLU A 390 -28.23 9.37 7.36
C GLU A 390 -29.22 8.32 6.85
N ILE A 391 -29.04 7.07 7.28
CA ILE A 391 -30.04 6.01 7.17
C ILE A 391 -30.91 6.11 8.42
N ASP A 392 -32.14 6.58 8.21
CA ASP A 392 -33.15 6.77 9.24
C ASP A 392 -34.50 6.25 8.73
N GLU A 393 -34.65 4.93 8.81
CA GLU A 393 -35.77 4.15 8.24
C GLU A 393 -36.23 3.07 9.23
N GLU A 394 -37.52 2.77 9.24
CA GLU A 394 -38.10 1.74 10.11
C GLU A 394 -37.59 0.34 9.72
N GLY A 395 -37.13 -0.43 10.72
CA GLY A 395 -36.64 -1.79 10.51
C GLY A 395 -35.25 -1.89 9.88
N VAL A 396 -34.54 -0.76 9.72
CA VAL A 396 -33.15 -0.71 9.24
C VAL A 396 -32.27 -0.15 10.35
N ASP A 397 -31.09 -0.74 10.55
CA ASP A 397 -30.14 -0.24 11.53
C ASP A 397 -29.68 1.17 11.15
N PRO A 398 -29.84 2.17 12.05
CA PRO A 398 -29.47 3.54 11.72
C PRO A 398 -27.96 3.69 11.51
N ALA A 399 -27.58 4.37 10.44
CA ALA A 399 -26.18 4.58 10.08
C ALA A 399 -25.95 5.98 9.53
N VAL A 400 -24.71 6.46 9.63
CA VAL A 400 -24.26 7.71 9.00
C VAL A 400 -22.97 7.42 8.26
N GLY A 401 -22.91 7.83 7.00
CA GLY A 401 -21.84 7.41 6.11
C GLY A 401 -21.96 8.04 4.72
N VAL A 402 -21.02 7.69 3.86
CA VAL A 402 -20.94 8.22 2.49
C VAL A 402 -21.70 7.31 1.53
N VAL A 403 -22.18 7.87 0.43
CA VAL A 403 -22.68 7.13 -0.74
C VAL A 403 -22.27 7.82 -2.03
N HIS A 404 -22.04 7.04 -3.09
CA HIS A 404 -21.96 7.57 -4.45
C HIS A 404 -23.26 8.30 -4.80
N LEU A 405 -23.17 9.35 -5.63
CA LEU A 405 -24.36 10.07 -6.11
C LEU A 405 -25.40 9.13 -6.75
N ALA A 406 -24.94 8.20 -7.60
CA ALA A 406 -25.81 7.21 -8.25
C ALA A 406 -26.39 6.16 -7.27
N CYS A 407 -25.84 6.05 -6.07
CA CYS A 407 -26.27 5.12 -5.03
C CYS A 407 -27.27 5.74 -4.03
N VAL A 408 -27.59 7.03 -4.16
CA VAL A 408 -28.57 7.71 -3.30
C VAL A 408 -29.97 7.11 -3.55
N ARG A 409 -30.54 6.48 -2.52
CA ARG A 409 -31.90 5.94 -2.54
C ARG A 409 -32.90 6.98 -2.05
N PRO A 410 -34.20 6.83 -2.37
CA PRO A 410 -35.21 7.82 -2.01
C PRO A 410 -35.28 8.13 -0.51
N LEU A 411 -35.12 7.10 0.33
CA LEU A 411 -35.19 7.24 1.78
C LEU A 411 -33.86 7.59 2.46
N HIS A 412 -32.74 7.64 1.74
CA HIS A 412 -31.50 8.16 2.30
C HIS A 412 -31.66 9.66 2.57
N ARG A 413 -31.50 10.08 3.83
CA ARG A 413 -31.53 11.50 4.18
C ARG A 413 -30.15 12.10 3.90
N VAL A 414 -30.02 12.85 2.82
CA VAL A 414 -28.76 13.51 2.47
C VAL A 414 -28.48 14.66 3.45
N LEU A 415 -27.42 14.50 4.23
CA LEU A 415 -26.95 15.49 5.19
C LEU A 415 -26.15 16.59 4.51
N GLY A 416 -25.40 16.23 3.45
CA GLY A 416 -24.71 17.17 2.57
C GLY A 416 -23.75 16.48 1.60
N GLY A 417 -22.98 17.28 0.85
CA GLY A 417 -21.93 16.78 -0.05
C GLY A 417 -20.60 16.66 0.67
N ILE A 418 -19.72 15.78 0.19
CA ILE A 418 -18.36 15.67 0.71
C ILE A 418 -17.44 16.58 -0.10
N ALA A 419 -16.90 17.63 0.52
CA ALA A 419 -15.82 18.39 -0.06
C ALA A 419 -14.50 17.69 0.27
N ASN A 420 -13.84 17.14 -0.75
CA ASN A 420 -12.47 16.65 -0.60
C ASN A 420 -11.62 17.05 -1.81
N GLU A 421 -10.70 17.99 -1.59
CA GLU A 421 -9.71 18.44 -2.59
C GLU A 421 -8.86 17.28 -3.15
N GLN A 422 -8.74 16.17 -2.42
CA GLN A 422 -8.06 14.95 -2.86
C GLN A 422 -8.72 14.36 -4.11
N PHE A 423 -10.06 14.31 -4.15
CA PHE A 423 -10.80 13.74 -5.27
C PHE A 423 -10.83 14.68 -6.48
N LYS A 424 -10.60 15.99 -6.27
CA LYS A 424 -10.51 16.97 -7.36
C LYS A 424 -9.17 16.92 -8.09
N SER A 425 -8.09 16.55 -7.39
CA SER A 425 -6.73 16.57 -7.93
C SER A 425 -6.44 15.39 -8.88
N TYR A 426 -7.16 14.28 -8.74
CA TYR A 426 -7.03 13.07 -9.58
C TYR A 426 -8.44 12.55 -9.95
N PRO A 427 -9.18 13.28 -10.80
CA PRO A 427 -10.57 12.95 -11.12
C PRO A 427 -10.73 11.60 -11.83
N GLU A 428 -9.68 11.09 -12.48
CA GLU A 428 -9.67 9.78 -13.14
C GLU A 428 -9.61 8.61 -12.14
N LEU A 429 -9.12 8.83 -10.91
CA LEU A 429 -9.07 7.83 -9.84
C LEU A 429 -10.38 7.74 -9.07
N LYS A 430 -11.49 7.66 -9.79
CA LYS A 430 -12.82 7.46 -9.23
C LYS A 430 -12.94 6.06 -8.61
N ASP A 431 -13.47 6.00 -7.39
CA ASP A 431 -13.63 4.79 -6.56
C ASP A 431 -12.33 4.02 -6.24
N PHE A 432 -11.18 4.68 -6.34
CA PHE A 432 -9.87 4.13 -6.05
C PHE A 432 -9.63 3.92 -4.55
N ASP A 433 -9.29 2.68 -4.17
CA ASP A 433 -8.91 2.35 -2.80
C ASP A 433 -7.44 2.65 -2.51
N TYR A 434 -7.19 3.91 -2.11
CA TYR A 434 -5.86 4.36 -1.66
C TYR A 434 -5.32 3.51 -0.49
N ARG A 435 -6.17 3.07 0.45
CA ARG A 435 -5.71 2.33 1.63
C ARG A 435 -5.22 0.94 1.25
N ALA A 436 -6.00 0.22 0.44
CA ALA A 436 -5.63 -1.09 -0.06
C ALA A 436 -4.37 -1.02 -0.94
N TRP A 437 -4.27 -0.02 -1.81
CA TRP A 437 -3.08 0.20 -2.64
C TRP A 437 -1.83 0.38 -1.79
N LEU A 438 -1.89 1.27 -0.78
CA LEU A 438 -0.74 1.55 0.09
C LEU A 438 -0.31 0.36 0.92
N ARG A 439 -1.26 -0.42 1.42
CA ARG A 439 -0.97 -1.64 2.17
C ARG A 439 -0.25 -2.69 1.33
N THR A 440 -0.65 -2.84 0.06
CA THR A 440 -0.23 -3.99 -0.78
C THR A 440 0.92 -3.66 -1.72
N ARG A 441 1.12 -2.39 -2.09
CA ARG A 441 2.14 -1.97 -3.07
C ARG A 441 3.59 -2.22 -2.65
N PRO A 442 4.02 -2.02 -1.38
CA PRO A 442 5.40 -2.22 -0.96
C PRO A 442 5.90 -3.67 -1.09
N THR A 443 5.01 -4.65 -0.90
CA THR A 443 5.33 -6.09 -0.97
C THR A 443 4.75 -6.76 -2.22
N GLY A 444 4.12 -5.99 -3.11
CA GLY A 444 3.44 -6.47 -4.31
C GLY A 444 4.19 -6.14 -5.62
N GLN A 445 3.55 -6.51 -6.73
CA GLN A 445 4.04 -6.36 -8.10
C GLN A 445 5.42 -7.00 -8.32
N GLY A 446 5.63 -8.22 -7.84
CA GLY A 446 6.91 -8.93 -8.08
C GLY A 446 7.36 -9.00 -9.54
N VAL A 447 6.43 -9.03 -10.50
CA VAL A 447 6.75 -9.00 -11.94
C VAL A 447 6.67 -7.59 -12.55
N PHE A 448 5.75 -6.74 -12.10
CA PHE A 448 5.51 -5.41 -12.69
C PHE A 448 6.30 -4.28 -12.00
N GLY A 449 6.89 -4.55 -10.85
CA GLY A 449 7.45 -3.54 -9.95
C GLY A 449 8.62 -2.74 -10.54
N ASN A 450 9.23 -3.18 -11.63
CA ASN A 450 10.29 -2.46 -12.35
C ASN A 450 9.94 -2.19 -13.82
N SER A 451 8.68 -2.40 -14.22
CA SER A 451 8.26 -2.24 -15.62
C SER A 451 8.12 -0.76 -15.96
N VAL A 452 9.20 -0.19 -16.48
CA VAL A 452 9.19 1.12 -17.16
C VAL A 452 9.08 0.84 -18.65
N SER A 453 8.02 1.36 -19.29
CA SER A 453 7.85 1.51 -20.77
C SER A 453 8.73 0.56 -21.60
N VAL A 454 8.42 -0.73 -21.52
CA VAL A 454 9.08 -1.77 -22.32
C VAL A 454 8.25 -2.03 -23.58
N PRO A 455 8.85 -2.56 -24.66
CA PRO A 455 8.07 -3.09 -25.78
C PRO A 455 7.03 -4.13 -25.29
N VAL A 456 6.15 -4.60 -26.17
CA VAL A 456 5.23 -5.70 -25.86
C VAL A 456 5.99 -6.91 -25.29
N VAL A 457 5.75 -7.23 -24.01
CA VAL A 457 6.39 -8.33 -23.28
C VAL A 457 5.34 -9.37 -22.89
N ARG A 458 5.65 -10.65 -23.10
CA ARG A 458 4.80 -11.76 -22.65
C ARG A 458 5.07 -12.08 -21.19
N VAL A 459 4.03 -12.07 -20.38
CA VAL A 459 4.08 -12.36 -18.94
C VAL A 459 3.38 -13.69 -18.69
N GLY A 460 4.14 -14.67 -18.21
CA GLY A 460 3.60 -15.99 -17.89
C GLY A 460 2.71 -15.96 -16.65
N TRP A 461 1.43 -16.25 -16.83
CA TRP A 461 0.45 -16.46 -15.78
C TRP A 461 0.41 -17.93 -15.36
N LYS A 462 0.64 -18.16 -14.07
CA LYS A 462 0.51 -19.48 -13.45
C LYS A 462 -0.63 -19.47 -12.42
N PRO A 463 -1.85 -19.97 -12.79
CA PRO A 463 -3.06 -19.90 -11.96
C PRO A 463 -2.96 -20.63 -10.62
N SER A 464 -2.05 -21.60 -10.53
CA SER A 464 -1.92 -22.46 -9.36
C SER A 464 -0.89 -21.89 -8.37
N ARG A 465 -1.40 -21.22 -7.33
CA ARG A 465 -0.77 -21.34 -6.01
C ARG A 465 -1.02 -22.77 -5.56
N HIS A 466 0.02 -23.59 -5.38
CA HIS A 466 -0.16 -24.91 -4.77
C HIS A 466 -0.59 -24.74 -3.30
N ARG A 467 -1.86 -24.40 -3.04
CA ARG A 467 -2.39 -24.19 -1.67
C ARG A 467 -2.39 -25.46 -0.84
N PHE A 468 -2.33 -26.63 -1.49
CA PHE A 468 -2.16 -27.93 -0.85
C PHE A 468 -0.69 -28.29 -0.57
N ALA A 469 0.25 -27.39 -0.81
CA ALA A 469 1.65 -27.55 -0.42
C ALA A 469 1.83 -27.28 1.09
N VAL A 470 1.26 -28.17 1.91
CA VAL A 470 1.29 -28.09 3.38
C VAL A 470 2.58 -28.70 3.98
N GLY A 471 3.50 -29.18 3.13
CA GLY A 471 4.70 -29.87 3.58
C GLY A 471 5.76 -28.93 4.14
N ASP A 472 6.61 -29.48 5.01
CA ASP A 472 7.75 -28.81 5.62
C ASP A 472 9.05 -29.00 4.83
N TRP A 473 8.96 -29.50 3.59
CA TRP A 473 10.11 -29.70 2.70
C TRP A 473 10.09 -28.71 1.53
N GLY A 474 11.28 -28.40 1.03
CA GLY A 474 11.54 -27.57 -0.15
C GLY A 474 12.68 -28.17 -0.97
N VAL A 475 12.99 -27.52 -2.09
CA VAL A 475 14.19 -27.80 -2.87
C VAL A 475 15.13 -26.60 -2.70
N ALA A 476 16.33 -26.87 -2.21
CA ALA A 476 17.38 -25.88 -2.14
C ALA A 476 18.46 -26.21 -3.17
N TYR A 477 19.06 -25.19 -3.77
CA TYR A 477 20.18 -25.36 -4.68
C TYR A 477 21.39 -24.55 -4.21
N GLU A 478 22.55 -25.17 -4.32
CA GLU A 478 23.84 -24.61 -3.94
C GLU A 478 24.46 -23.90 -5.14
N LEU A 479 25.07 -22.74 -4.89
CA LEU A 479 25.85 -22.03 -5.88
C LEU A 479 27.35 -22.29 -5.67
N ASP A 480 28.13 -22.01 -6.69
CA ASP A 480 29.59 -22.14 -6.71
C ASP A 480 30.30 -21.36 -5.57
N ASP A 481 29.74 -20.24 -5.13
CA ASP A 481 30.22 -19.43 -4.00
C ASP A 481 29.86 -20.02 -2.61
N GLY A 482 29.19 -21.17 -2.58
CA GLY A 482 28.75 -21.85 -1.36
C GLY A 482 27.49 -21.27 -0.72
N SER A 483 26.86 -20.28 -1.35
CA SER A 483 25.55 -19.79 -0.94
C SER A 483 24.44 -20.76 -1.33
N ARG A 484 23.31 -20.64 -0.64
CA ARG A 484 22.15 -21.51 -0.85
C ARG A 484 20.94 -20.69 -1.24
N ASN A 485 20.24 -21.13 -2.27
CA ASN A 485 18.97 -20.57 -2.70
C ASN A 485 17.90 -21.65 -2.67
N PHE A 486 16.65 -21.23 -2.87
CA PHE A 486 15.50 -22.11 -2.80
C PHE A 486 14.68 -21.99 -4.08
N LEU A 487 14.07 -23.11 -4.48
CA LEU A 487 13.09 -23.11 -5.56
C LEU A 487 11.93 -22.20 -5.15
N ARG A 488 11.65 -21.21 -5.99
CA ARG A 488 10.60 -20.21 -5.76
C ARG A 488 9.55 -20.32 -6.84
N GLN A 489 8.31 -20.07 -6.45
CA GLN A 489 7.20 -19.84 -7.36
C GLN A 489 6.54 -18.53 -6.96
N ARG A 490 6.39 -17.60 -7.91
CA ARG A 490 5.77 -16.27 -7.67
C ARG A 490 6.43 -15.53 -6.49
N GLY A 491 7.77 -15.56 -6.43
CA GLY A 491 8.58 -14.90 -5.39
C GLY A 491 8.55 -15.56 -4.00
N ARG A 492 7.86 -16.68 -3.82
CA ARG A 492 7.76 -17.41 -2.54
C ARG A 492 8.46 -18.76 -2.61
N VAL A 493 9.09 -19.19 -1.53
CA VAL A 493 9.71 -20.51 -1.43
C VAL A 493 8.66 -21.60 -1.60
N GLN A 494 8.87 -22.51 -2.54
CA GLN A 494 7.94 -23.59 -2.83
C GLN A 494 8.04 -24.70 -1.77
N ARG A 495 6.88 -25.13 -1.27
CA ARG A 495 6.74 -26.21 -0.31
C ARG A 495 6.31 -27.51 -0.98
N PHE A 496 6.79 -28.62 -0.46
CA PHE A 496 6.54 -29.96 -0.95
C PHE A 496 6.41 -30.94 0.21
N SER A 497 5.81 -32.11 -0.05
CA SER A 497 6.10 -33.29 0.76
C SER A 497 7.53 -33.74 0.50
N ARG A 498 8.14 -34.49 1.43
CA ARG A 498 9.50 -35.03 1.25
C ARG A 498 9.69 -35.75 -0.09
N ALA A 499 8.78 -36.68 -0.42
CA ALA A 499 8.84 -37.44 -1.67
C ALA A 499 8.78 -36.54 -2.92
N ARG A 500 7.93 -35.50 -2.91
CA ARG A 500 7.89 -34.52 -4.02
C ARG A 500 9.15 -33.66 -4.10
N ALA A 501 9.73 -33.27 -2.95
CA ALA A 501 10.99 -32.53 -2.93
C ALA A 501 12.15 -33.36 -3.49
N GLU A 502 12.21 -34.66 -3.17
CA GLU A 502 13.20 -35.59 -3.72
C GLU A 502 13.06 -35.72 -5.24
N ILE A 503 11.84 -35.87 -5.75
CA ILE A 503 11.57 -35.92 -7.21
C ILE A 503 11.95 -34.60 -7.88
N ALA A 504 11.48 -33.46 -7.36
CA ALA A 504 11.75 -32.15 -7.94
C ALA A 504 13.25 -31.80 -7.93
N ALA A 505 13.99 -32.17 -6.89
CA ALA A 505 15.43 -32.00 -6.84
C ALA A 505 16.15 -32.87 -7.89
N ALA A 506 15.68 -34.11 -8.10
CA ALA A 506 16.22 -34.99 -9.14
C ALA A 506 15.97 -34.44 -10.56
N GLU A 507 14.75 -33.94 -10.84
CA GLU A 507 14.39 -33.31 -12.11
C GLU A 507 15.23 -32.04 -12.39
N MET A 508 15.41 -31.20 -11.36
CA MET A 508 16.28 -30.03 -11.46
C MET A 508 17.74 -30.42 -11.76
N ASN A 509 18.31 -31.39 -11.03
CA ASN A 509 19.67 -31.85 -11.27
C ASN A 509 19.85 -32.45 -12.68
N ALA A 510 18.86 -33.18 -13.19
CA ALA A 510 18.89 -33.68 -14.57
C ALA A 510 18.90 -32.52 -15.58
N SER A 511 18.10 -31.48 -15.34
CA SER A 511 18.08 -30.26 -16.17
C SER A 511 19.41 -29.51 -16.09
N PHE A 512 20.03 -29.44 -14.91
CA PHE A 512 21.34 -28.81 -14.72
C PHE A 512 22.43 -29.55 -15.48
N ALA A 513 22.46 -30.89 -15.40
CA ALA A 513 23.41 -31.71 -16.15
C ALA A 513 23.26 -31.49 -17.67
N ALA A 514 22.03 -31.52 -18.19
CA ALA A 514 21.76 -31.28 -19.60
C ALA A 514 22.19 -29.88 -20.06
N ALA A 515 21.98 -28.85 -19.23
CA ALA A 515 22.39 -27.47 -19.51
C ALA A 515 23.92 -27.29 -19.50
N ILE A 516 24.62 -27.98 -18.58
CA ILE A 516 26.08 -28.03 -18.54
C ILE A 516 26.63 -28.71 -19.80
N ASP A 517 26.07 -29.86 -20.19
CA ASP A 517 26.46 -30.57 -21.41
C ASP A 517 26.21 -29.71 -22.68
N GLY A 518 25.18 -28.88 -22.64
CA GLY A 518 24.85 -27.88 -23.68
C GLY A 518 25.69 -26.60 -23.64
N ASN A 519 26.63 -26.46 -22.69
CA ASN A 519 27.45 -25.27 -22.46
C ASN A 519 26.64 -23.98 -22.22
N ASP A 520 25.48 -24.11 -21.58
CA ASP A 520 24.64 -22.99 -21.12
C ASP A 520 24.09 -23.28 -19.71
N PRO A 521 24.96 -23.35 -18.68
CA PRO A 521 24.59 -23.80 -17.35
C PRO A 521 23.53 -22.90 -16.70
N TYR A 522 22.78 -23.44 -15.76
CA TYR A 522 21.90 -22.61 -14.92
C TYR A 522 22.72 -21.78 -13.94
N CYS A 523 22.38 -20.50 -13.83
CA CYS A 523 23.04 -19.55 -12.96
C CYS A 523 22.03 -18.73 -12.16
N VAL A 524 22.55 -18.00 -11.18
CA VAL A 524 21.87 -16.91 -10.50
C VAL A 524 22.65 -15.62 -10.69
N SER A 525 21.95 -14.54 -11.06
CA SER A 525 22.54 -13.21 -11.10
C SER A 525 22.92 -12.77 -9.68
N ALA A 526 24.19 -12.49 -9.43
CA ALA A 526 24.65 -12.02 -8.11
C ALA A 526 24.05 -10.65 -7.74
N ARG A 527 23.64 -9.87 -8.76
CA ARG A 527 23.05 -8.53 -8.60
C ARG A 527 21.57 -8.61 -8.30
N THR A 528 20.82 -9.25 -9.19
CA THR A 528 19.33 -9.25 -9.17
C THR A 528 18.74 -10.45 -8.44
N GLY A 529 19.51 -11.54 -8.28
CA GLY A 529 19.00 -12.79 -7.73
C GLY A 529 18.06 -13.55 -8.67
N GLU A 530 18.01 -13.16 -9.94
CA GLU A 530 17.29 -13.85 -11.00
C GLU A 530 17.97 -15.18 -11.34
N PHE A 531 17.16 -16.18 -11.67
CA PHE A 531 17.58 -17.54 -11.97
C PHE A 531 17.22 -17.86 -13.44
N GLY A 532 18.15 -18.45 -14.17
CA GLY A 532 17.99 -18.77 -15.59
C GLY A 532 19.27 -19.40 -16.14
N THR A 533 19.32 -19.67 -17.44
CA THR A 533 20.56 -20.13 -18.07
C THR A 533 21.55 -18.97 -18.19
N TYR A 534 22.84 -19.30 -18.29
CA TYR A 534 23.93 -18.34 -18.37
C TYR A 534 23.71 -17.32 -19.50
N ALA A 535 23.36 -17.78 -20.70
CA ALA A 535 23.15 -16.93 -21.87
C ALA A 535 21.96 -15.98 -21.70
N LEU A 536 20.87 -16.46 -21.10
CA LEU A 536 19.68 -15.65 -20.81
C LEU A 536 20.02 -14.55 -19.80
N LEU A 537 20.61 -14.93 -18.67
CA LEU A 537 20.93 -13.99 -17.59
C LEU A 537 22.04 -13.01 -17.99
N LEU A 538 22.99 -13.40 -18.83
CA LEU A 538 24.00 -12.47 -19.33
C LEU A 538 23.37 -11.35 -20.17
N ARG A 539 22.34 -11.68 -20.97
CA ARG A 539 21.60 -10.70 -21.78
C ARG A 539 20.70 -9.80 -20.93
N GLN A 540 20.00 -10.37 -19.96
CA GLN A 540 19.02 -9.65 -19.14
C GLN A 540 19.68 -8.88 -17.99
N CYS A 541 20.55 -9.56 -17.25
CA CYS A 541 21.09 -9.08 -15.99
C CYS A 541 22.57 -8.72 -16.07
N GLY A 542 23.34 -9.22 -17.03
CA GLY A 542 24.81 -9.09 -17.10
C GLY A 542 25.58 -9.79 -15.97
N ALA A 543 26.92 -9.73 -16.01
CA ALA A 543 27.80 -10.34 -15.00
C ALA A 543 27.87 -9.54 -13.66
N PRO A 544 28.27 -10.16 -12.53
CA PRO A 544 28.65 -11.57 -12.36
C PRO A 544 27.45 -12.51 -12.16
N LEU A 545 27.59 -13.72 -12.68
CA LEU A 545 26.64 -14.83 -12.57
C LEU A 545 27.27 -15.94 -11.74
N LEU A 546 26.50 -16.54 -10.84
CA LEU A 546 26.92 -17.62 -9.95
C LEU A 546 26.33 -18.93 -10.48
N GLU A 547 27.17 -19.91 -10.78
CA GLU A 547 26.71 -21.18 -11.33
C GLU A 547 25.98 -22.03 -10.28
N VAL A 548 24.94 -22.73 -10.70
CA VAL A 548 24.20 -23.66 -9.85
C VAL A 548 24.90 -25.01 -9.88
N VAL A 549 25.33 -25.48 -8.72
CA VAL A 549 26.11 -26.72 -8.57
C VAL A 549 25.21 -27.93 -8.45
N THR A 550 24.23 -27.88 -7.54
CA THR A 550 23.34 -29.01 -7.26
C THR A 550 22.07 -28.56 -6.56
N ALA A 551 20.98 -29.30 -6.75
CA ALA A 551 19.74 -29.20 -5.99
C ALA A 551 19.59 -30.36 -5.00
N SER A 552 19.07 -30.08 -3.81
CA SER A 552 18.80 -31.07 -2.76
C SER A 552 17.47 -30.81 -2.06
N PRO A 553 16.74 -31.85 -1.63
CA PRO A 553 15.59 -31.69 -0.77
C PRO A 553 16.03 -31.24 0.63
N CYS A 554 15.29 -30.31 1.23
CA CYS A 554 15.60 -29.83 2.58
C CYS A 554 14.34 -29.52 3.38
N ARG A 555 14.43 -29.62 4.72
CA ARG A 555 13.38 -29.07 5.59
C ARG A 555 13.43 -27.55 5.59
N LEU A 556 12.26 -26.92 5.56
CA LEU A 556 12.09 -25.47 5.58
C LEU A 556 11.61 -25.03 6.95
N ASP A 557 12.34 -24.11 7.58
CA ASP A 557 11.88 -23.39 8.76
C ASP A 557 11.22 -22.05 8.37
N ARG A 558 10.54 -21.42 9.32
CA ARG A 558 9.84 -20.14 9.09
C ARG A 558 10.81 -19.01 8.72
N ALA A 559 11.99 -18.97 9.33
CA ALA A 559 13.00 -17.93 9.07
C ALA A 559 13.53 -17.99 7.64
N THR A 560 13.79 -19.20 7.13
CA THR A 560 14.19 -19.47 5.75
C THR A 560 13.11 -19.01 4.78
N VAL A 561 11.85 -19.38 5.03
CA VAL A 561 10.74 -18.96 4.16
C VAL A 561 10.61 -17.43 4.15
N MET A 562 10.69 -16.77 5.30
CA MET A 562 10.59 -15.30 5.38
C MET A 562 11.78 -14.58 4.72
N ALA A 563 13.01 -15.07 4.90
CA ALA A 563 14.20 -14.43 4.36
C ALA A 563 14.35 -14.57 2.84
N HIS A 564 13.85 -15.66 2.26
CA HIS A 564 13.90 -15.93 0.83
C HIS A 564 12.60 -15.60 0.08
N GLN A 565 11.56 -15.14 0.79
CA GLN A 565 10.39 -14.55 0.17
C GLN A 565 10.72 -13.13 -0.30
N THR A 566 10.65 -12.91 -1.62
CA THR A 566 10.97 -11.61 -2.22
C THR A 566 9.77 -10.71 -2.35
N VAL A 567 8.58 -11.28 -2.48
CA VAL A 567 7.31 -10.55 -2.57
C VAL A 567 6.19 -11.32 -1.89
N GLU A 568 5.17 -10.59 -1.46
CA GLU A 568 3.91 -11.18 -1.02
C GLU A 568 3.01 -11.47 -2.22
N ASN A 569 2.82 -10.49 -3.11
CA ASN A 569 2.04 -10.66 -4.32
C ASN A 569 2.94 -10.49 -5.56
N PHE A 570 2.84 -11.44 -6.48
CA PHE A 570 3.70 -11.46 -7.66
C PHE A 570 3.14 -10.63 -8.81
N TYR A 571 1.82 -10.67 -9.02
CA TYR A 571 1.15 -9.87 -10.05
C TYR A 571 0.50 -8.62 -9.43
N ALA A 572 -0.20 -8.78 -8.30
CA ALA A 572 -0.93 -7.70 -7.63
C ALA A 572 -0.02 -6.84 -6.72
N PRO A 573 -0.36 -5.57 -6.40
CA PRO A 573 -1.60 -4.93 -6.79
C PRO A 573 -1.62 -4.37 -8.21
N LEU A 574 -2.80 -4.30 -8.81
CA LEU A 574 -3.04 -3.63 -10.09
C LEU A 574 -4.36 -2.87 -10.04
N VAL A 575 -4.48 -1.82 -10.83
CA VAL A 575 -5.73 -1.07 -10.99
C VAL A 575 -6.46 -1.61 -12.21
N VAL A 576 -7.73 -1.95 -12.05
CA VAL A 576 -8.61 -2.32 -13.15
C VAL A 576 -9.55 -1.15 -13.39
N PRO A 577 -9.46 -0.47 -14.55
CA PRO A 577 -10.50 0.46 -14.95
C PRO A 577 -11.79 -0.31 -15.21
N VAL A 578 -12.91 0.23 -14.77
CA VAL A 578 -14.25 -0.37 -14.87
C VAL A 578 -15.15 0.63 -15.57
N ASP A 579 -15.87 0.17 -16.59
CA ASP A 579 -16.91 0.96 -17.25
C ASP A 579 -17.97 1.33 -16.19
N ALA A 580 -18.09 2.63 -15.89
CA ALA A 580 -18.95 3.10 -14.81
C ALA A 580 -20.45 2.85 -15.08
N ASP A 581 -20.84 2.76 -16.35
CA ASP A 581 -22.23 2.54 -16.76
C ASP A 581 -22.60 1.05 -16.72
N ARG A 582 -21.66 0.17 -17.08
CA ARG A 582 -21.89 -1.28 -17.13
C ARG A 582 -21.52 -2.00 -15.83
N GLY A 583 -20.59 -1.45 -15.06
CA GLY A 583 -20.02 -2.11 -13.89
C GLY A 583 -19.12 -3.31 -14.24
N GLU A 584 -18.62 -3.37 -15.47
CA GLU A 584 -17.75 -4.44 -15.99
C GLU A 584 -16.32 -3.90 -16.24
N PRO A 585 -15.29 -4.76 -16.16
CA PRO A 585 -13.93 -4.35 -16.49
C PRO A 585 -13.86 -3.69 -17.86
N PHE A 586 -13.11 -2.59 -17.97
CA PHE A 586 -12.91 -1.92 -19.24
C PHE A 586 -12.10 -2.80 -20.20
N GLU A 587 -12.60 -2.90 -21.43
CA GLU A 587 -12.05 -3.74 -22.48
C GLU A 587 -11.57 -2.88 -23.64
N ILE A 588 -10.40 -3.19 -24.17
CA ILE A 588 -9.84 -2.54 -25.36
C ILE A 588 -9.25 -3.59 -26.29
N ALA A 589 -9.57 -3.52 -27.58
CA ALA A 589 -9.08 -4.47 -28.58
C ALA A 589 -9.27 -5.97 -28.20
N GLY A 590 -10.39 -6.31 -27.53
CA GLY A 590 -10.69 -7.67 -27.09
C GLY A 590 -9.89 -8.14 -25.87
N ALA A 591 -9.35 -7.22 -25.08
CA ALA A 591 -8.60 -7.53 -23.88
C ALA A 591 -9.03 -6.66 -22.69
N VAL A 592 -9.06 -7.28 -21.50
CA VAL A 592 -9.23 -6.55 -20.24
C VAL A 592 -7.94 -5.80 -19.90
N VAL A 593 -8.09 -4.54 -19.48
CA VAL A 593 -6.96 -3.66 -19.15
C VAL A 593 -6.70 -3.61 -17.65
N MET A 594 -5.42 -3.63 -17.28
CA MET A 594 -4.95 -3.34 -15.93
C MET A 594 -3.80 -2.34 -15.97
N LEU A 595 -3.62 -1.57 -14.90
CA LEU A 595 -2.52 -0.62 -14.75
C LEU A 595 -1.68 -0.95 -13.52
N SER A 596 -0.35 -0.89 -13.67
CA SER A 596 0.59 -1.05 -12.57
C SER A 596 0.87 0.24 -11.80
N ASP A 597 0.56 1.39 -12.40
CA ASP A 597 0.63 2.71 -11.76
C ASP A 597 -0.72 3.44 -11.88
N PRO A 598 -1.45 3.70 -10.77
CA PRO A 598 -2.71 4.45 -10.80
C PRO A 598 -2.52 5.86 -11.38
N LEU A 599 -1.39 6.51 -11.13
CA LEU A 599 -1.15 7.88 -11.58
C LEU A 599 -0.96 7.97 -13.10
N ALA A 600 -0.76 6.84 -13.78
CA ALA A 600 -0.66 6.78 -15.23
C ALA A 600 -2.04 6.66 -15.93
N LEU A 601 -3.15 6.55 -15.19
CA LEU A 601 -4.47 6.35 -15.78
C LEU A 601 -4.89 7.49 -16.72
N ALA A 602 -4.66 8.75 -16.32
CA ALA A 602 -4.99 9.91 -17.15
C ALA A 602 -4.23 9.90 -18.48
N ASP A 603 -2.92 9.67 -18.44
CA ASP A 603 -2.07 9.57 -19.63
C ASP A 603 -2.45 8.38 -20.52
N SER A 604 -2.86 7.26 -19.90
CA SER A 604 -3.30 6.06 -20.61
C SER A 604 -4.63 6.30 -21.33
N VAL A 605 -5.61 6.89 -20.66
CA VAL A 605 -6.89 7.30 -21.25
C VAL A 605 -6.68 8.26 -22.42
N ALA A 606 -5.79 9.25 -22.26
CA ALA A 606 -5.44 10.17 -23.34
C ALA A 606 -4.78 9.46 -24.53
N ASN A 607 -3.94 8.45 -24.27
CA ASN A 607 -3.35 7.62 -25.33
C ASN A 607 -4.40 6.79 -26.07
N TRP A 608 -5.34 6.16 -25.35
CA TRP A 608 -6.39 5.33 -25.94
C TRP A 608 -7.36 6.16 -26.79
N ALA A 609 -7.76 7.34 -26.30
CA ALA A 609 -8.55 8.29 -27.10
C ALA A 609 -7.79 8.75 -28.36
N ALA A 610 -6.49 9.05 -28.25
CA ALA A 610 -5.66 9.42 -29.40
C ALA A 610 -5.45 8.26 -30.41
N ALA A 611 -5.77 7.03 -30.02
CA ALA A 611 -5.76 5.84 -30.85
C ALA A 611 -7.15 5.47 -31.41
N ASP A 612 -8.15 6.36 -31.29
CA ASP A 612 -9.54 6.18 -31.75
C ASP A 612 -10.29 5.05 -31.00
N MET A 613 -9.96 4.88 -29.70
CA MET A 613 -10.53 3.85 -28.82
C MET A 613 -11.34 4.46 -27.66
N ASP A 614 -11.88 5.68 -27.85
CA ASP A 614 -12.58 6.53 -26.88
C ASP A 614 -13.19 5.76 -25.68
N PRO A 615 -12.51 5.77 -24.51
CA PRO A 615 -12.99 5.05 -23.34
C PRO A 615 -14.27 5.72 -22.77
N PRO A 616 -15.22 4.94 -22.22
CA PRO A 616 -16.39 5.47 -21.53
C PRO A 616 -15.97 6.14 -20.21
N PRO A 617 -16.91 6.75 -19.45
CA PRO A 617 -16.64 7.14 -18.07
C PRO A 617 -16.11 5.93 -17.27
N LEU A 618 -14.92 6.08 -16.68
CA LEU A 618 -14.26 5.00 -15.94
C LEU A 618 -14.37 5.22 -14.43
N SER A 619 -14.56 4.12 -13.72
CA SER A 619 -14.26 3.96 -12.29
C SER A 619 -13.07 3.01 -12.14
N THR A 620 -12.58 2.81 -10.92
CA THR A 620 -11.41 1.94 -10.68
C THR A 620 -11.67 0.93 -9.59
N VAL A 621 -11.03 -0.22 -9.72
CA VAL A 621 -10.99 -1.27 -8.69
C VAL A 621 -9.54 -1.69 -8.49
N VAL A 622 -9.12 -1.84 -7.22
CA VAL A 622 -7.79 -2.34 -6.88
C VAL A 622 -7.85 -3.86 -6.75
N LEU A 623 -7.07 -4.58 -7.56
CA LEU A 623 -6.75 -5.98 -7.30
C LEU A 623 -5.68 -5.99 -6.23
N GLU A 624 -6.02 -6.30 -4.99
CA GLU A 624 -5.12 -6.30 -3.85
C GLU A 624 -4.23 -7.54 -3.78
N SER A 625 -4.72 -8.63 -4.35
CA SER A 625 -4.10 -9.93 -4.22
C SER A 625 -3.99 -10.66 -5.55
N ASP A 626 -2.96 -11.48 -5.61
CA ASP A 626 -2.75 -12.49 -6.64
C ASP A 626 -3.93 -13.43 -6.85
N ASP A 627 -4.76 -13.67 -5.83
CA ASP A 627 -5.94 -14.53 -5.94
C ASP A 627 -7.06 -13.82 -6.73
N GLN A 628 -7.25 -12.52 -6.51
CA GLN A 628 -8.16 -11.69 -7.30
C GLN A 628 -7.65 -11.56 -8.74
N PHE A 629 -6.33 -11.38 -8.92
CA PHE A 629 -5.70 -11.40 -10.24
C PHE A 629 -5.95 -12.74 -10.96
N ASP A 630 -5.70 -13.87 -10.30
CA ASP A 630 -5.90 -15.19 -10.89
C ASP A 630 -7.37 -15.42 -11.28
N ALA A 631 -8.31 -14.97 -10.45
CA ALA A 631 -9.75 -15.06 -10.75
C ALA A 631 -10.12 -14.25 -12.00
N LEU A 632 -9.65 -13.01 -12.12
CA LEU A 632 -9.96 -12.13 -13.24
C LEU A 632 -9.29 -12.60 -14.55
N VAL A 633 -8.04 -13.04 -14.50
CA VAL A 633 -7.36 -13.59 -15.69
C VAL A 633 -8.05 -14.88 -16.15
N ALA A 634 -8.41 -15.77 -15.21
CA ALA A 634 -9.11 -17.00 -15.54
C ALA A 634 -10.47 -16.74 -16.19
N SER A 635 -11.27 -15.83 -15.63
CA SER A 635 -12.58 -15.48 -16.20
C SER A 635 -12.45 -14.83 -17.58
N SER A 636 -11.47 -13.94 -17.75
CA SER A 636 -11.21 -13.28 -19.04
C SER A 636 -10.84 -14.29 -20.13
N PHE A 637 -9.93 -15.23 -19.83
CA PHE A 637 -9.55 -16.27 -20.78
C PHE A 637 -10.70 -17.23 -21.10
N LEU A 638 -11.55 -17.56 -20.12
CA LEU A 638 -12.75 -18.37 -20.34
C LEU A 638 -13.76 -17.65 -21.26
N ALA A 639 -13.82 -16.32 -21.20
CA ALA A 639 -14.62 -15.49 -22.09
C ALA A 639 -13.98 -15.27 -23.48
N GLY A 640 -12.79 -15.81 -23.73
CA GLY A 640 -12.06 -15.62 -24.99
C GLY A 640 -11.38 -14.26 -25.13
N MET A 641 -11.22 -13.52 -24.02
CA MET A 641 -10.58 -12.20 -24.00
C MET A 641 -9.09 -12.30 -23.65
N GLY A 642 -8.31 -11.37 -24.19
CA GLY A 642 -6.94 -11.14 -23.75
C GLY A 642 -6.87 -10.41 -22.40
N VAL A 643 -5.68 -10.30 -21.84
CA VAL A 643 -5.41 -9.43 -20.68
C VAL A 643 -4.12 -8.66 -20.92
N LEU A 644 -4.19 -7.34 -20.76
CA LEU A 644 -3.09 -6.42 -20.96
C LEU A 644 -2.81 -5.61 -19.68
N VAL A 645 -1.53 -5.43 -19.37
CA VAL A 645 -1.06 -4.53 -18.31
C VAL A 645 -0.30 -3.37 -18.92
N ASP A 646 -0.66 -2.14 -18.54
CA ASP A 646 -0.09 -0.88 -19.03
C ASP A 646 -0.06 -0.75 -20.57
N PRO A 647 -1.19 -0.94 -21.28
CA PRO A 647 -1.20 -0.91 -22.73
C PRO A 647 -1.10 0.52 -23.29
N LEU A 648 -0.19 0.70 -24.25
CA LEU A 648 -0.09 1.90 -25.08
C LEU A 648 -0.22 1.55 -26.56
N PHE A 649 -0.96 2.38 -27.27
CA PHE A 649 -1.24 2.24 -28.69
C PHE A 649 -0.65 3.41 -29.49
N ASP A 650 -0.26 3.14 -30.74
CA ASP A 650 -0.01 4.21 -31.69
C ASP A 650 -1.33 4.82 -32.20
N ARG A 651 -1.24 5.93 -32.94
CA ARG A 651 -2.42 6.62 -33.51
C ARG A 651 -3.19 5.79 -34.56
N ARG A 652 -2.73 4.58 -34.89
CA ARG A 652 -3.41 3.64 -35.78
C ARG A 652 -4.06 2.50 -35.00
N GLY A 653 -4.07 2.57 -33.67
CA GLY A 653 -4.61 1.53 -32.79
C GLY A 653 -3.73 0.28 -32.69
N LYS A 654 -2.45 0.34 -33.09
CA LYS A 654 -1.53 -0.78 -32.94
C LYS A 654 -0.88 -0.74 -31.56
N LEU A 655 -0.87 -1.88 -30.86
CA LEU A 655 -0.20 -2.03 -29.58
C LEU A 655 1.32 -1.81 -29.72
N VAL A 656 1.86 -0.86 -28.95
CA VAL A 656 3.28 -0.47 -28.95
C VAL A 656 3.99 -1.01 -27.71
N SER A 657 3.32 -0.97 -26.56
CA SER A 657 3.82 -1.40 -25.26
C SER A 657 2.68 -2.04 -24.48
N ALA A 658 2.95 -3.16 -23.82
CA ALA A 658 2.09 -3.78 -22.81
C ALA A 658 2.79 -5.01 -22.20
N GLY A 659 2.42 -5.35 -20.96
CA GLY A 659 2.52 -6.71 -20.46
C GLY A 659 1.34 -7.54 -20.96
N VAL A 660 1.59 -8.45 -21.91
CA VAL A 660 0.57 -9.39 -22.42
C VAL A 660 0.57 -10.63 -21.55
N ILE A 661 -0.53 -10.88 -20.85
CA ILE A 661 -0.65 -12.05 -19.98
C ILE A 661 -0.94 -13.28 -20.84
N GLU A 662 -0.15 -14.34 -20.68
CA GLU A 662 -0.34 -15.63 -21.36
C GLU A 662 -0.24 -16.78 -20.37
N ASN A 663 -0.98 -17.87 -20.59
CA ASN A 663 -0.87 -19.05 -19.73
C ASN A 663 0.55 -19.62 -19.79
N PHE A 664 1.20 -19.78 -18.64
CA PHE A 664 2.58 -20.24 -18.53
C PHE A 664 2.82 -21.60 -19.21
N GLU A 665 1.89 -22.56 -19.06
CA GLU A 665 2.04 -23.88 -19.66
C GLU A 665 1.95 -23.81 -21.20
N ALA A 666 1.11 -22.91 -21.73
CA ALA A 666 1.03 -22.67 -23.17
C ALA A 666 2.33 -22.04 -23.71
N LEU A 667 2.90 -21.08 -22.97
CA LEU A 667 4.18 -20.45 -23.32
C LEU A 667 5.31 -21.47 -23.42
N VAL A 668 5.44 -22.36 -22.43
CA VAL A 668 6.49 -23.39 -22.39
C VAL A 668 6.32 -24.38 -23.55
N ALA A 669 5.08 -24.77 -23.87
CA ALA A 669 4.80 -25.68 -24.98
C ALA A 669 5.15 -25.10 -26.36
N THR A 670 5.17 -23.77 -26.53
CA THR A 670 5.60 -23.12 -27.78
C THR A 670 7.12 -22.96 -27.95
N VAL A 671 7.90 -23.20 -26.89
CA VAL A 671 9.37 -23.03 -26.89
C VAL A 671 10.10 -24.39 -26.99
N GLN A 672 9.39 -25.49 -26.75
CA GLN A 672 9.83 -26.86 -27.05
C GLN A 672 9.45 -27.24 -28.49
#